data_AF-A0A357AAS6-F1
#
_entry.id   AF-A0A357AAS6-F1
#
_cell.length_a   1.000
_cell.length_b   1.000
_cell.length_c   1.000
_cell.angle_alpha   90.00
_cell.angle_beta   90.00
_cell.angle_gamma   90.00
#
_symmetry.space_group_name_H-M   'P 1'
#
loop_
_entity.id
_entity.type
_entity.pdbx_description
1 polymer ?
#
loop_
_entity_poly.entity_id
_entity_poly.type
_entity_poly.pdbx_seq_one_letter_code
_entity_poly.pdbx_strand_id
1 'polypeptide(L)'
;MTDTALDQFWHLVSSALTLNPEAFELINTLPLGGSVALIVVLAAGMAQAIGQSIVLYINQVKPIRFGFSLTCAAILFAIAYGFWALSVWFVGNILFNLNTQFGDVARIIGLSYAPQMLGFLVAIPYLGVPIGVILSIWSFLAVIVSFEVLTQLDTWAAFSCAALGWVFLQLCQRTIGRPITVLGHWLMNTVAGTQLVFSKAELEEQVRAGYQGDRGRQKPAWVKEKAQAKTGGSSLPGSVKIVIAVSIGMMLAFLFSPSSYQGLGNWYASLTKTLDLIVDLSLMSFLALLFAIVLTPVESLGWWAGWYGDEDLSYPGEPVRQASTSTQISRYVIYLDGISQGSHEYLPDVELLLNRLADAVPDNILIVKGIIPYSVTNRSLTEDRPLAFLWRIIDSIKLKAPDHPIGFIINIRNMIAVAVAADPRYGPIQNQGLAQVLFESLINFGYQVESQTPITLIGYSGGGQMSMASVSYLYRATGANIEVISLAGVISGNTGAMEVEHLYHLVGENDNVERLGPLCFPGRWPIKVNSNWNQAKRRGKISLINLGPVGHDGPTGPLDDYTFLPDGRSYMDQTVDLMTGILLEDWTMGVNPHELAISNYQRYRSVLFNQPESYPFYYPIEQTINPRLYKPVGTWMGRLLLPKSNQRQRLRGVLFEVHHTDERYQYLVGQVINLRWSDDPADTALIQEVTKDVHFVDRVQVSKQEGNVHPDRLNHWLAVTPLESLAGARPVNDVLVKLAGPVIVLEEVGLRPTLVIRREPVQISGRFQGLVTILGSLGDDRFQLRHYNPQSRHFDGVEEPVYIPSVVADRNGVFPSTNYQLEQSPVNPQGWRITGMKNEQGEFVVLSLAPASLFGVTPDRMIEGKRDTQRYIDRDCWANLAAKKGTISKVLLVNDPNQASLSNRGIYAGDRLLLIHMYGGIGGQKAEFAPMGIFFGHFSYGIAHVVEDPFTGSLKFEIEYRQIYTHNTDGIIAGSLSWERYSGDRQWGWMG
;
A
#
# COMPACT_ATOMS: atom_id res chain seq x y z
N MET A 1 27.62 -8.33 61.27
CA MET A 1 26.78 -7.29 60.66
C MET A 1 25.71 -8.03 59.90
N THR A 2 24.43 -7.74 60.13
CA THR A 2 23.32 -8.36 59.37
C THR A 2 23.27 -7.69 58.00
N ASP A 3 23.49 -8.44 56.91
CA ASP A 3 23.36 -7.92 55.55
C ASP A 3 21.96 -7.30 55.37
N THR A 4 21.93 -6.05 54.92
CA THR A 4 20.68 -5.33 54.65
C THR A 4 20.25 -5.55 53.20
N ALA A 5 18.98 -5.28 52.89
CA ALA A 5 18.50 -5.30 51.51
C ALA A 5 19.29 -4.31 50.62
N LEU A 6 19.80 -3.22 51.22
CA LEU A 6 20.59 -2.22 50.51
C LEU A 6 21.99 -2.74 50.15
N ASP A 7 22.60 -3.57 51.01
CA ASP A 7 23.87 -4.25 50.72
C ASP A 7 23.71 -5.26 49.57
N GLN A 8 22.51 -5.82 49.40
CA GLN A 8 22.16 -6.76 48.33
C GLN A 8 21.38 -6.12 47.16
N PHE A 9 21.41 -4.78 47.01
CA PHE A 9 20.57 -4.06 46.05
C PHE A 9 20.64 -4.64 44.62
N TRP A 10 21.86 -4.80 44.07
CA TRP A 10 22.03 -5.29 42.71
C TRP A 10 21.66 -6.76 42.54
N HIS A 11 21.85 -7.58 43.58
CA HIS A 11 21.41 -8.97 43.60
C HIS A 11 19.88 -9.07 43.56
N LEU A 12 19.17 -8.26 44.36
CA LEU A 12 17.71 -8.20 44.35
C LEU A 12 17.18 -7.72 43.00
N VAL A 13 17.80 -6.70 42.40
CA VAL A 13 17.42 -6.18 41.07
C VAL A 13 17.69 -7.21 39.97
N SER A 14 18.87 -7.84 39.92
CA SER A 14 19.19 -8.85 38.90
C SER A 14 18.29 -10.07 39.01
N SER A 15 18.03 -10.53 40.24
CA SER A 15 17.17 -11.68 40.49
C SER A 15 15.71 -11.38 40.18
N ALA A 16 15.24 -10.14 40.40
CA ALA A 16 13.92 -9.69 39.95
C ALA A 16 13.83 -9.60 38.40
N LEU A 17 14.89 -9.16 37.71
CA LEU A 17 14.95 -9.15 36.24
C LEU A 17 14.87 -10.57 35.66
N THR A 18 15.45 -11.57 36.31
CA THR A 18 15.35 -12.98 35.90
C THR A 18 14.10 -13.69 36.42
N LEU A 19 13.18 -12.96 37.06
CA LEU A 19 11.96 -13.50 37.68
C LEU A 19 12.23 -14.61 38.72
N ASN A 20 13.36 -14.53 39.44
CA ASN A 20 13.71 -15.49 40.49
C ASN A 20 12.83 -15.25 41.74
N PRO A 21 12.02 -16.24 42.17
CA PRO A 21 11.16 -16.16 43.35
C PRO A 21 11.87 -15.70 44.63
N GLU A 22 13.14 -16.09 44.82
CA GLU A 22 13.93 -15.82 46.03
C GLU A 22 14.07 -14.31 46.31
N ALA A 23 14.18 -13.48 45.27
CA ALA A 23 14.31 -12.04 45.43
C ALA A 23 13.08 -11.39 46.08
N PHE A 24 11.89 -11.91 45.76
CA PHE A 24 10.62 -11.41 46.28
C PHE A 24 10.32 -11.91 47.69
N GLU A 25 10.98 -12.98 48.13
CA GLU A 25 10.99 -13.41 49.52
C GLU A 25 11.99 -12.56 50.35
N LEU A 26 13.22 -12.40 49.85
CA LEU A 26 14.30 -11.65 50.51
C LEU A 26 13.95 -10.17 50.74
N ILE A 27 13.23 -9.52 49.82
CA ILE A 27 12.85 -8.10 49.96
C ILE A 27 11.93 -7.84 51.17
N ASN A 28 11.21 -8.86 51.66
CA ASN A 28 10.34 -8.76 52.83
C ASN A 28 11.03 -9.17 54.15
N THR A 29 12.07 -10.00 54.07
CA THR A 29 12.78 -10.52 55.25
C THR A 29 14.01 -9.69 55.64
N LEU A 30 14.68 -9.06 54.67
CA LEU A 30 15.87 -8.25 54.92
C LEU A 30 15.54 -6.85 55.49
N PRO A 31 16.36 -6.34 56.43
CA PRO A 31 16.26 -4.94 56.88
C PRO A 31 16.39 -3.97 55.70
N LEU A 32 15.67 -2.84 55.74
CA LEU A 32 15.64 -1.81 54.70
C LEU A 32 15.02 -2.23 53.35
N GLY A 33 14.31 -3.36 53.25
CA GLY A 33 13.61 -3.78 52.02
C GLY A 33 12.64 -2.73 51.44
N GLY A 34 11.95 -1.98 52.30
CA GLY A 34 11.10 -0.86 51.88
C GLY A 34 11.88 0.29 51.23
N SER A 35 13.12 0.54 51.65
CA SER A 35 13.97 1.58 51.04
C SER A 35 14.45 1.14 49.65
N VAL A 36 14.81 -0.13 49.48
CA VAL A 36 15.17 -0.70 48.17
C VAL A 36 14.00 -0.63 47.19
N ALA A 37 12.80 -1.04 47.61
CA ALA A 37 11.59 -0.94 46.79
C ALA A 37 11.31 0.51 46.35
N LEU A 38 11.47 1.48 47.25
CA LEU A 38 11.30 2.90 46.92
C LEU A 38 12.38 3.40 45.95
N ILE A 39 13.65 3.00 46.12
CA ILE A 39 14.75 3.35 45.21
C ILE A 39 14.48 2.80 43.81
N VAL A 40 14.05 1.53 43.70
CA VAL A 40 13.71 0.90 42.41
C VAL A 40 12.58 1.65 41.72
N VAL A 41 11.51 2.00 42.44
CA VAL A 41 10.36 2.73 41.89
C VAL A 41 10.74 4.15 41.46
N LEU A 42 11.55 4.87 42.25
CA LEU A 42 12.04 6.21 41.88
C LEU A 42 12.99 6.16 40.68
N ALA A 43 13.88 5.15 40.62
CA ALA A 43 14.77 4.93 39.49
C ALA A 43 13.98 4.59 38.21
N ALA A 44 12.96 3.73 38.32
CA ALA A 44 12.03 3.43 37.23
C ALA A 44 11.27 4.68 36.77
N GLY A 45 10.75 5.49 37.70
CA GLY A 45 10.04 6.73 37.40
C GLY A 45 10.94 7.76 36.71
N MET A 46 12.19 7.91 37.15
CA MET A 46 13.18 8.77 36.50
C MET A 46 13.55 8.25 35.11
N ALA A 47 13.80 6.95 34.97
CA ALA A 47 14.11 6.33 33.67
C ALA A 47 12.96 6.52 32.67
N GLN A 48 11.71 6.32 33.10
CA GLN A 48 10.54 6.56 32.28
C GLN A 48 10.37 8.05 31.93
N ALA A 49 10.58 8.96 32.88
CA ALA A 49 10.53 10.40 32.63
C ALA A 49 11.57 10.83 31.57
N ILE A 50 12.79 10.26 31.62
CA ILE A 50 13.82 10.46 30.58
C ILE A 50 13.35 9.87 29.25
N GLY A 51 12.83 8.65 29.25
CA GLY A 51 12.32 7.96 28.06
C GLY A 51 11.17 8.69 27.35
N GLN A 52 10.38 9.48 28.09
CA GLN A 52 9.25 10.27 27.59
C GLN A 52 9.52 11.77 27.55
N SER A 53 10.77 12.18 27.74
CA SER A 53 11.15 13.59 27.89
C SER A 53 10.87 14.46 26.67
N ILE A 54 10.60 13.86 25.51
CA ILE A 54 10.15 14.53 24.28
C ILE A 54 8.99 15.51 24.52
N VAL A 55 8.06 15.18 25.41
CA VAL A 55 6.91 16.05 25.72
C VAL A 55 7.38 17.40 26.27
N LEU A 56 8.43 17.41 27.11
CA LEU A 56 9.00 18.63 27.66
C LEU A 56 9.70 19.47 26.59
N TYR A 57 10.32 18.83 25.60
CA TYR A 57 10.91 19.52 24.46
C TYR A 57 9.85 20.17 23.56
N ILE A 58 8.77 19.43 23.23
CA ILE A 58 7.68 19.97 22.40
C ILE A 58 7.07 21.21 23.05
N ASN A 59 6.90 21.19 24.37
CA ASN A 59 6.40 22.29 25.18
C ASN A 59 7.45 23.40 25.44
N GLN A 60 8.63 23.34 24.83
CA GLN A 60 9.70 24.34 24.91
C GLN A 60 10.14 24.66 26.35
N VAL A 61 10.23 23.64 27.21
CA VAL A 61 10.64 23.80 28.60
C VAL A 61 12.12 24.18 28.66
N LYS A 62 12.45 25.22 29.45
CA LYS A 62 13.84 25.70 29.62
C LYS A 62 14.73 24.66 30.33
N PRO A 63 16.04 24.57 30.02
CA PRO A 63 16.92 23.49 30.52
C PRO A 63 16.93 23.28 32.04
N ILE A 64 16.94 24.34 32.84
CA ILE A 64 16.92 24.22 34.32
C ILE A 64 15.59 23.63 34.80
N ARG A 65 14.47 24.06 34.21
CA ARG A 65 13.12 23.57 34.54
C ARG A 65 12.88 22.16 34.03
N PHE A 66 13.56 21.77 32.96
CA PHE A 66 13.53 20.43 32.42
C PHE A 66 14.00 19.40 33.45
N GLY A 67 15.14 19.65 34.10
CA GLY A 67 15.66 18.80 35.18
C GLY A 67 14.68 18.67 36.35
N PHE A 68 14.13 19.79 36.83
CA PHE A 68 13.11 19.75 37.89
C PHE A 68 11.83 19.01 37.47
N SER A 69 11.42 19.13 36.21
CA SER A 69 10.25 18.44 35.67
C SER A 69 10.44 16.93 35.65
N LEU A 70 11.64 16.45 35.31
CA LEU A 70 11.98 15.02 35.38
C LEU A 70 11.91 14.49 36.81
N THR A 71 12.50 15.22 37.78
CA THR A 71 12.42 14.84 39.20
C THR A 71 10.98 14.82 39.70
N CYS A 72 10.18 15.83 39.35
CA CYS A 72 8.77 15.90 39.71
C CYS A 72 7.98 14.74 39.12
N ALA A 73 8.24 14.38 37.85
CA ALA A 73 7.62 13.23 37.20
C ALA A 73 7.97 11.90 37.90
N ALA A 74 9.23 11.70 38.31
CA ALA A 74 9.64 10.52 39.07
C ALA A 74 8.94 10.42 40.43
N ILE A 75 8.73 11.54 41.12
CA ILE A 75 7.99 11.59 42.40
C ILE A 75 6.51 11.25 42.17
N LEU A 76 5.87 11.86 41.16
CA LEU A 76 4.48 11.56 40.81
C LEU A 76 4.30 10.10 40.41
N PHE A 77 5.28 9.51 39.73
CA PHE A 77 5.32 8.08 39.41
C PHE A 77 5.34 7.21 40.67
N ALA A 78 6.19 7.55 41.65
CA ALA A 78 6.23 6.82 42.93
C ALA A 78 4.92 6.92 43.73
N ILE A 79 4.23 8.06 43.64
CA ILE A 79 2.89 8.24 44.23
C ILE A 79 1.85 7.35 43.51
N ALA A 80 1.86 7.33 42.17
CA ALA A 80 0.99 6.47 41.37
C ALA A 80 1.23 4.98 41.65
N TYR A 81 2.49 4.59 41.81
CA TYR A 81 2.90 3.26 42.28
C TYR A 81 2.27 2.92 43.65
N GLY A 82 2.26 3.86 44.59
CA GLY A 82 1.62 3.67 45.89
C GLY A 82 0.13 3.35 45.77
N PHE A 83 -0.59 4.06 44.90
CA PHE A 83 -2.01 3.76 44.60
C PHE A 83 -2.18 2.40 43.91
N TRP A 84 -1.26 2.03 43.03
CA TRP A 84 -1.23 0.72 42.39
C TRP A 84 -1.08 -0.41 43.42
N ALA A 85 -0.09 -0.32 44.31
CA ALA A 85 0.12 -1.30 45.37
C ALA A 85 -1.08 -1.37 46.33
N LEU A 86 -1.69 -0.23 46.66
CA LEU A 86 -2.87 -0.15 47.52
C LEU A 86 -4.08 -0.85 46.87
N SER A 87 -4.23 -0.68 45.56
CA SER A 87 -5.29 -1.30 44.77
C SER A 87 -5.20 -2.83 44.78
N VAL A 88 -3.99 -3.36 44.51
CA VAL A 88 -3.73 -4.81 44.53
C VAL A 88 -3.91 -5.37 45.93
N TRP A 89 -3.40 -4.69 46.96
CA TRP A 89 -3.59 -5.08 48.36
C TRP A 89 -5.07 -5.14 48.76
N PHE A 90 -5.86 -4.12 48.38
CA PHE A 90 -7.30 -4.08 48.67
C PHE A 90 -8.05 -5.22 47.98
N VAL A 91 -7.81 -5.41 46.69
CA VAL A 91 -8.44 -6.50 45.91
C VAL A 91 -8.03 -7.87 46.45
N GLY A 92 -6.75 -8.07 46.77
CA GLY A 92 -6.23 -9.30 47.33
C GLY A 92 -6.89 -9.65 48.67
N ASN A 93 -6.96 -8.70 49.60
CA ASN A 93 -7.52 -8.99 50.92
C ASN A 93 -9.06 -9.11 50.90
N ILE A 94 -9.76 -8.40 49.99
CA ILE A 94 -11.23 -8.40 49.95
C ILE A 94 -11.80 -9.50 49.04
N LEU A 95 -11.26 -9.68 47.83
CA LEU A 95 -11.80 -10.64 46.86
C LEU A 95 -11.13 -12.01 46.97
N PHE A 96 -9.87 -12.06 47.41
CA PHE A 96 -9.09 -13.30 47.53
C PHE A 96 -8.82 -13.71 48.99
N ASN A 97 -9.37 -12.98 49.98
CA ASN A 97 -9.20 -13.23 51.42
C ASN A 97 -7.74 -13.40 51.86
N LEU A 98 -6.84 -12.68 51.20
CA LEU A 98 -5.43 -12.65 51.57
C LEU A 98 -5.32 -11.90 52.91
N ASN A 99 -4.52 -12.39 53.86
CA ASN A 99 -4.28 -11.71 55.14
C ASN A 99 -2.93 -10.99 55.10
N THR A 100 -2.71 -10.20 54.04
CA THR A 100 -1.40 -9.58 53.77
C THR A 100 -1.34 -8.14 54.27
N GLN A 101 -0.18 -7.71 54.79
CA GLN A 101 0.03 -6.32 55.15
C GLN A 101 0.35 -5.49 53.90
N PHE A 102 -0.09 -4.23 53.89
CA PHE A 102 0.18 -3.32 52.77
C PHE A 102 1.68 -3.15 52.51
N GLY A 103 2.50 -3.11 53.58
CA GLY A 103 3.95 -2.96 53.48
C GLY A 103 4.62 -4.09 52.71
N ASP A 104 4.12 -5.32 52.81
CA ASP A 104 4.68 -6.49 52.12
C ASP A 104 4.34 -6.43 50.63
N VAL A 105 3.07 -6.15 50.30
CA VAL A 105 2.60 -5.94 48.92
C VAL A 105 3.33 -4.77 48.26
N ALA A 106 3.54 -3.67 48.99
CA ALA A 106 4.26 -2.49 48.51
C ALA A 106 5.78 -2.68 48.40
N ARG A 107 6.39 -3.75 48.91
CA ARG A 107 7.81 -4.07 48.67
C ARG A 107 7.97 -4.96 47.44
N ILE A 108 7.14 -6.00 47.33
CA ILE A 108 7.22 -6.96 46.22
C ILE A 108 6.83 -6.34 44.87
N ILE A 109 5.80 -5.50 44.85
CA ILE A 109 5.43 -4.78 43.63
C ILE A 109 6.52 -3.76 43.29
N GLY A 110 7.15 -3.13 44.29
CA GLY A 110 8.18 -2.11 44.07
C GLY A 110 9.42 -2.70 43.42
N LEU A 111 9.85 -3.88 43.89
CA LEU A 111 10.93 -4.64 43.26
C LEU A 111 10.54 -5.14 41.85
N SER A 112 9.26 -5.44 41.60
CA SER A 112 8.76 -5.84 40.27
C SER A 112 8.87 -4.75 39.19
N TYR A 113 9.14 -3.50 39.58
CA TYR A 113 9.47 -2.41 38.66
C TYR A 113 10.96 -2.37 38.26
N ALA A 114 11.79 -3.31 38.70
CA ALA A 114 13.20 -3.43 38.28
C ALA A 114 13.40 -3.37 36.74
N PRO A 115 12.58 -4.03 35.89
CA PRO A 115 12.68 -3.87 34.43
C PRO A 115 12.48 -2.42 33.96
N GLN A 116 11.62 -1.65 34.62
CA GLN A 116 11.35 -0.24 34.27
C GLN A 116 12.51 0.71 34.59
N MET A 117 13.53 0.26 35.35
CA MET A 117 14.78 1.02 35.48
C MET A 117 15.49 1.19 34.12
N LEU A 118 15.20 0.32 33.15
CA LEU A 118 15.64 0.44 31.76
C LEU A 118 14.69 1.30 30.90
N GLY A 119 13.70 1.96 31.51
CA GLY A 119 12.69 2.78 30.81
C GLY A 119 13.26 3.94 30.00
N PHE A 120 14.50 4.36 30.27
CA PHE A 120 15.19 5.36 29.46
C PHE A 120 15.45 4.87 28.03
N LEU A 121 15.51 3.55 27.79
CA LEU A 121 15.62 2.95 26.45
C LEU A 121 14.41 3.24 25.57
N VAL A 122 13.27 3.64 26.15
CA VAL A 122 12.11 4.12 25.39
C VAL A 122 12.48 5.37 24.58
N ALA A 123 13.52 6.12 24.97
CA ALA A 123 13.99 7.24 24.18
C ALA A 123 14.63 6.81 22.85
N ILE A 124 15.03 5.54 22.67
CA ILE A 124 15.63 5.05 21.42
C ILE A 124 14.65 5.30 20.26
N PRO A 125 15.10 5.99 19.19
CA PRO A 125 14.28 6.22 18.00
C PRO A 125 13.82 4.90 17.39
N TYR A 126 12.55 4.88 16.99
CA TYR A 126 11.81 3.80 16.34
C TYR A 126 11.59 2.53 17.19
N LEU A 127 12.62 2.04 17.91
CA LEU A 127 12.54 0.84 18.76
C LEU A 127 11.97 1.10 20.17
N GLY A 128 11.96 2.35 20.62
CA GLY A 128 11.60 2.70 21.99
C GLY A 128 10.18 2.29 22.41
N VAL A 129 9.20 2.38 21.52
CA VAL A 129 7.82 1.97 21.82
C VAL A 129 7.71 0.44 22.03
N PRO A 130 8.21 -0.41 21.10
CA PRO A 130 8.33 -1.85 21.35
C PRO A 130 9.07 -2.21 22.65
N ILE A 131 10.21 -1.55 22.92
CA ILE A 131 10.97 -1.78 24.15
C ILE A 131 10.11 -1.46 25.38
N GLY A 132 9.41 -0.34 25.38
CA GLY A 132 8.50 0.03 26.47
C GLY A 132 7.42 -1.02 26.72
N VAL A 133 6.80 -1.56 25.67
CA VAL A 133 5.82 -2.65 25.77
C VAL A 133 6.45 -3.90 26.39
N ILE A 134 7.65 -4.29 25.94
CA ILE A 134 8.37 -5.45 26.49
C ILE A 134 8.66 -5.25 27.98
N LEU A 135 9.20 -4.09 28.37
CA LEU A 135 9.49 -3.78 29.77
C LEU A 135 8.22 -3.78 30.63
N SER A 136 7.08 -3.28 30.11
CA SER A 136 5.80 -3.29 30.83
C SER A 136 5.25 -4.70 31.02
N ILE A 137 5.32 -5.54 29.99
CA ILE A 137 4.95 -6.95 30.09
C ILE A 137 5.85 -7.65 31.11
N TRP A 138 7.15 -7.39 31.07
CA TRP A 138 8.13 -8.00 31.98
C TRP A 138 7.89 -7.61 33.44
N SER A 139 7.60 -6.34 33.71
CA SER A 139 7.23 -5.89 35.06
C SER A 139 5.90 -6.49 35.53
N PHE A 140 4.94 -6.68 34.63
CA PHE A 140 3.68 -7.34 34.98
C PHE A 140 3.89 -8.83 35.31
N LEU A 141 4.75 -9.54 34.56
CA LEU A 141 5.17 -10.89 34.88
C LEU A 141 5.88 -10.97 36.24
N ALA A 142 6.76 -10.01 36.54
CA ALA A 142 7.41 -9.90 37.84
C ALA A 142 6.39 -9.71 38.97
N VAL A 143 5.34 -8.90 38.75
CA VAL A 143 4.24 -8.75 39.73
C VAL A 143 3.55 -10.09 39.98
N ILE A 144 3.21 -10.87 38.95
CA ILE A 144 2.56 -12.19 39.10
C ILE A 144 3.44 -13.12 39.95
N VAL A 145 4.70 -13.32 39.55
CA VAL A 145 5.65 -14.18 40.27
C VAL A 145 5.83 -13.72 41.71
N SER A 146 5.97 -12.42 41.93
CA SER A 146 6.14 -11.85 43.28
C SER A 146 4.93 -12.10 44.17
N PHE A 147 3.72 -12.11 43.59
CA PHE A 147 2.47 -12.30 44.31
C PHE A 147 2.23 -13.78 44.62
N GLU A 148 2.57 -14.69 43.71
CA GLU A 148 2.58 -16.14 43.97
C GLU A 148 3.45 -16.48 45.19
N VAL A 149 4.65 -15.90 45.27
CA VAL A 149 5.57 -16.10 46.40
C VAL A 149 4.99 -15.59 47.71
N LEU A 150 4.38 -14.40 47.72
CA LEU A 150 3.83 -13.81 48.94
C LEU A 150 2.55 -14.51 49.44
N THR A 151 1.73 -15.01 48.54
CA THR A 151 0.34 -15.40 48.84
C THR A 151 0.04 -16.88 48.65
N GLN A 152 0.99 -17.64 48.08
CA GLN A 152 0.83 -19.05 47.69
C GLN A 152 -0.37 -19.31 46.77
N LEU A 153 -0.86 -18.27 46.08
CA LEU A 153 -1.87 -18.39 45.05
C LEU A 153 -1.31 -19.13 43.83
N ASP A 154 -2.18 -19.83 43.10
CA ASP A 154 -1.83 -20.34 41.78
C ASP A 154 -1.72 -19.18 40.76
N THR A 155 -1.02 -19.42 39.66
CA THR A 155 -0.74 -18.40 38.63
C THR A 155 -1.98 -17.69 38.12
N TRP A 156 -3.10 -18.41 37.96
CA TRP A 156 -4.34 -17.80 37.49
C TRP A 156 -4.99 -16.90 38.53
N ALA A 157 -4.93 -17.26 39.82
CA ALA A 157 -5.43 -16.39 40.88
C ALA A 157 -4.52 -15.16 41.08
N ALA A 158 -3.19 -15.31 41.03
CA ALA A 158 -2.25 -14.19 41.11
C ALA A 158 -2.43 -13.21 39.93
N PHE A 159 -2.54 -13.72 38.70
CA PHE A 159 -2.89 -12.93 37.52
C PHE A 159 -4.22 -12.20 37.70
N SER A 160 -5.27 -12.91 38.13
CA SER A 160 -6.61 -12.35 38.30
C SER A 160 -6.63 -11.26 39.38
N CYS A 161 -5.91 -11.45 40.47
CA CYS A 161 -5.79 -10.46 41.55
C CYS A 161 -5.10 -9.18 41.05
N ALA A 162 -3.97 -9.31 40.35
CA ALA A 162 -3.29 -8.17 39.76
C ALA A 162 -4.17 -7.47 38.70
N ALA A 163 -4.82 -8.21 37.81
CA ALA A 163 -5.70 -7.66 36.78
C ALA A 163 -6.92 -6.93 37.38
N LEU A 164 -7.58 -7.51 38.39
CA LEU A 164 -8.69 -6.88 39.10
C LEU A 164 -8.22 -5.66 39.92
N GLY A 165 -7.04 -5.72 40.52
CA GLY A 165 -6.37 -4.57 41.11
C GLY A 165 -6.17 -3.45 40.09
N TRP A 166 -5.83 -3.78 38.84
CA TRP A 166 -5.63 -2.76 37.81
C TRP A 166 -6.95 -2.14 37.40
N VAL A 167 -8.00 -2.95 37.24
CA VAL A 167 -9.36 -2.47 36.99
C VAL A 167 -9.85 -1.57 38.13
N PHE A 168 -9.62 -1.94 39.39
CA PHE A 168 -10.00 -1.13 40.54
C PHE A 168 -9.27 0.22 40.56
N LEU A 169 -7.97 0.23 40.24
CA LEU A 169 -7.19 1.46 40.10
C LEU A 169 -7.77 2.37 39.01
N GLN A 170 -8.10 1.82 37.84
CA GLN A 170 -8.71 2.56 36.73
C GLN A 170 -10.07 3.17 37.11
N LEU A 171 -10.90 2.43 37.85
CA LEU A 171 -12.17 2.93 38.38
C LEU A 171 -11.95 4.08 39.38
N CYS A 172 -11.01 3.93 40.31
CA CYS A 172 -10.65 4.97 41.27
C CYS A 172 -10.13 6.24 40.57
N GLN A 173 -9.25 6.11 39.58
CA GLN A 173 -8.72 7.24 38.80
C GLN A 173 -9.83 8.02 38.07
N ARG A 174 -10.84 7.32 37.52
CA ARG A 174 -11.94 7.95 36.77
C ARG A 174 -13.03 8.58 37.65
N THR A 175 -13.15 8.15 38.91
CA THR A 175 -14.19 8.57 39.85
C THR A 175 -13.67 9.57 40.89
N ILE A 176 -12.73 9.15 41.73
CA ILE A 176 -12.22 9.91 42.90
C ILE A 176 -10.85 10.55 42.60
N GLY A 177 -10.11 10.04 41.61
CA GLY A 177 -8.74 10.48 41.28
C GLY A 177 -8.62 11.74 40.42
N ARG A 178 -9.74 12.32 39.95
CA ARG A 178 -9.72 13.55 39.12
C ARG A 178 -9.05 14.75 39.80
N PRO A 179 -9.33 15.08 41.08
CA PRO A 179 -8.67 16.18 41.78
C PRO A 179 -7.16 15.96 41.94
N ILE A 180 -6.73 14.72 42.15
CA ILE A 180 -5.31 14.35 42.28
C ILE A 180 -4.59 14.51 40.94
N THR A 181 -5.24 14.15 39.83
CA THR A 181 -4.69 14.33 38.48
C THR A 181 -4.57 15.81 38.13
N VAL A 182 -5.57 16.63 38.49
CA VAL A 182 -5.53 18.10 38.33
C VAL A 182 -4.40 18.71 39.16
N LEU A 183 -4.21 18.27 40.40
CA LEU A 183 -3.10 18.70 41.25
C LEU A 183 -1.74 18.32 40.66
N GLY A 184 -1.61 17.09 40.14
CA GLY A 184 -0.41 16.62 39.46
C GLY A 184 -0.08 17.46 38.21
N HIS A 185 -1.08 17.77 37.38
CA HIS A 185 -0.92 18.66 36.22
C HIS A 185 -0.55 20.08 36.64
N TRP A 186 -1.19 20.62 37.68
CA TRP A 186 -0.86 21.95 38.21
C TRP A 186 0.60 22.02 38.70
N LEU A 187 1.05 20.99 39.43
CA LEU A 187 2.43 20.90 39.91
C LEU A 187 3.41 20.81 38.73
N MET A 188 3.15 19.93 37.76
CA MET A 188 3.99 19.79 36.56
C MET A 188 4.06 21.07 35.73
N ASN A 189 2.94 21.78 35.54
CA ASN A 189 2.90 23.07 34.84
C ASN A 189 3.68 24.16 35.60
N THR A 190 3.61 24.16 36.93
CA THR A 190 4.34 25.10 37.78
C THR A 190 5.84 24.87 37.68
N VAL A 191 6.27 23.60 37.75
CA VAL A 191 7.68 23.21 37.67
C VAL A 191 8.26 23.43 36.27
N ALA A 192 7.53 23.06 35.21
CA ALA A 192 7.90 23.35 33.83
C ALA A 192 7.85 24.85 33.51
N GLY A 193 7.00 25.58 34.23
CA GLY A 193 6.73 27.01 34.10
C GLY A 193 6.18 27.41 32.73
N THR A 194 5.43 26.49 32.12
CA THR A 194 4.59 26.63 30.93
C THR A 194 3.39 25.69 31.08
N GLN A 195 2.31 25.89 30.33
CA GLN A 195 1.21 24.94 30.29
C GLN A 195 1.61 23.75 29.44
N LEU A 196 1.77 22.58 30.07
CA LEU A 196 2.15 21.36 29.38
C LEU A 196 0.93 20.76 28.67
N VAL A 197 1.07 20.60 27.37
CA VAL A 197 0.18 19.80 26.53
C VAL A 197 0.65 18.35 26.58
N PHE A 198 -0.25 17.45 26.98
CA PHE A 198 0.04 16.00 27.07
C PHE A 198 -0.72 15.18 26.03
N SER A 199 -1.74 15.75 25.39
CA SER A 199 -2.55 15.00 24.44
C SER A 199 -1.79 14.83 23.13
N LYS A 200 -1.80 13.60 22.58
CA LYS A 200 -1.10 13.30 21.33
C LYS A 200 -1.58 14.17 20.18
N ALA A 201 -2.89 14.42 20.09
CA ALA A 201 -3.48 15.20 19.02
C ALA A 201 -3.07 16.68 19.08
N GLU A 202 -3.11 17.30 20.26
CA GLU A 202 -2.71 18.70 20.43
C GLU A 202 -1.18 18.85 20.27
N LEU A 203 -0.38 17.87 20.70
CA LEU A 203 1.07 17.86 20.44
C LEU A 203 1.37 17.76 18.93
N GLU A 204 0.67 16.90 18.20
CA GLU A 204 0.79 16.82 16.74
C GLU A 204 0.34 18.12 16.06
N GLU A 205 -0.72 18.77 16.55
CA GLU A 205 -1.18 20.06 16.05
C GLU A 205 -0.17 21.17 16.33
N GLN A 206 0.40 21.22 17.53
CA GLN A 206 1.43 22.20 17.91
C GLN A 206 2.69 22.06 17.06
N VAL A 207 3.13 20.82 16.79
CA VAL A 207 4.25 20.60 15.87
C VAL A 207 3.86 20.99 14.44
N ARG A 208 2.66 20.64 13.98
CA ARG A 208 2.17 21.01 12.64
C ARG A 208 1.98 22.52 12.43
N ALA A 209 1.57 23.26 13.47
CA ALA A 209 1.46 24.71 13.46
C ALA A 209 2.83 25.40 13.33
N GLY A 210 3.91 24.65 13.58
CA GLY A 210 5.30 25.06 13.47
C GLY A 210 5.81 25.83 14.67
N TYR A 211 7.13 26.05 14.71
CA TYR A 211 7.80 26.79 15.78
C TYR A 211 7.23 28.21 15.87
N GLN A 212 6.43 28.46 16.91
CA GLN A 212 6.03 29.80 17.36
C GLN A 212 7.13 30.38 18.25
N GLY A 213 8.30 30.65 17.67
CA GLY A 213 9.21 31.66 18.24
C GLY A 213 8.47 33.00 18.34
N ASP A 214 9.04 33.99 19.03
CA ASP A 214 8.46 35.30 19.40
C ASP A 214 8.10 36.19 18.16
N ARG A 215 7.21 35.69 17.28
CA ARG A 215 6.63 36.35 16.09
C ARG A 215 5.62 37.45 16.48
N GLY A 216 5.87 38.10 17.61
CA GLY A 216 5.32 39.41 17.97
C GLY A 216 6.30 40.56 17.71
N ARG A 217 7.58 40.29 17.40
CA ARG A 217 8.59 41.34 17.14
C ARG A 217 9.62 40.93 16.10
N GLN A 218 9.34 41.24 14.82
CA GLN A 218 10.16 42.12 13.96
C GLN A 218 10.03 41.77 12.47
N LYS A 219 9.93 42.85 11.70
CA LYS A 219 9.93 42.92 10.24
C LYS A 219 11.34 42.68 9.67
N PRO A 220 11.47 42.27 8.39
CA PRO A 220 12.77 42.02 7.76
C PRO A 220 13.72 43.24 7.73
N ALA A 221 15.01 42.90 7.74
CA ALA A 221 16.18 43.72 8.08
C ALA A 221 16.63 44.77 7.03
N TRP A 222 15.72 45.61 6.55
CA TRP A 222 16.09 46.89 5.88
C TRP A 222 15.58 48.13 6.64
N VAL A 223 15.05 47.95 7.85
CA VAL A 223 14.60 49.06 8.69
C VAL A 223 15.51 49.23 9.91
N LYS A 224 16.49 50.13 9.71
CA LYS A 224 17.09 51.06 10.69
C LYS A 224 18.35 50.62 11.44
N GLU A 225 19.46 51.05 10.84
CA GLU A 225 20.52 51.82 11.50
C GLU A 225 20.05 52.73 12.65
N LYS A 226 20.97 52.92 13.60
CA LYS A 226 20.99 53.81 14.78
C LYS A 226 20.20 53.34 16.01
N ALA A 227 20.91 52.62 16.88
CA ALA A 227 21.03 53.00 18.29
C ALA A 227 22.25 52.30 18.94
N GLN A 228 23.39 52.99 18.98
CA GLN A 228 24.37 52.78 20.05
C GLN A 228 23.76 53.29 21.36
N ALA A 229 23.74 52.46 22.41
CA ALA A 229 24.18 52.84 23.77
C ALA A 229 24.04 51.65 24.75
N LYS A 230 25.18 51.34 25.38
CA LYS A 230 25.44 50.61 26.63
C LYS A 230 24.23 50.26 27.53
N THR A 231 24.24 49.02 28.01
CA THR A 231 24.39 48.54 29.42
C THR A 231 24.21 47.02 29.36
N GLY A 232 25.03 46.13 29.91
CA GLY A 232 25.51 46.01 31.29
C GLY A 232 25.21 44.55 31.68
N GLY A 233 26.24 43.79 32.01
CA GLY A 233 26.24 42.32 31.88
C GLY A 233 25.56 41.52 33.00
N SER A 234 25.51 40.20 32.78
CA SER A 234 25.85 39.20 33.79
C SER A 234 26.09 37.84 33.11
N SER A 235 27.36 37.51 32.90
CA SER A 235 27.82 36.17 32.56
C SER A 235 27.78 35.29 33.81
N LEU A 236 27.10 34.15 33.74
CA LEU A 236 27.22 33.09 34.75
C LEU A 236 28.67 32.57 34.77
N PRO A 237 29.31 32.45 35.95
CA PRO A 237 30.70 32.03 36.05
C PRO A 237 30.89 30.54 35.74
N GLY A 238 32.02 30.22 35.09
CA GLY A 238 32.39 28.91 34.55
C GLY A 238 32.68 27.79 35.55
N SER A 239 32.26 27.89 36.81
CA SER A 239 32.49 26.87 37.85
C SER A 239 31.36 25.83 38.01
N VAL A 240 30.24 25.97 37.30
CA VAL A 240 29.10 25.02 37.40
C VAL A 240 29.15 23.90 36.35
N LYS A 241 29.89 24.07 35.24
CA LYS A 241 30.02 23.05 34.18
C LYS A 241 30.98 21.90 34.54
N ILE A 242 31.94 22.15 35.43
CA ILE A 242 32.97 21.17 35.83
C ILE A 242 32.45 20.23 36.93
N VAL A 243 31.57 20.71 37.81
CA VAL A 243 31.04 19.90 38.93
C VAL A 243 30.11 18.79 38.42
N ILE A 244 29.30 19.04 37.39
CA ILE A 244 28.38 18.03 36.83
C ILE A 244 29.15 16.92 36.07
N ALA A 245 30.24 17.27 35.38
CA ALA A 245 31.08 16.29 34.68
C ALA A 245 31.93 15.44 35.64
N VAL A 246 32.43 16.05 36.72
CA VAL A 246 33.24 15.36 37.74
C VAL A 246 32.37 14.46 38.64
N SER A 247 31.12 14.83 38.93
CA SER A 247 30.19 13.99 39.69
C SER A 247 29.79 12.71 38.94
N ILE A 248 29.64 12.77 37.61
CA ILE A 248 29.33 11.60 36.77
C ILE A 248 30.58 10.70 36.61
N GLY A 249 31.78 11.29 36.50
CA GLY A 249 33.04 10.55 36.45
C GLY A 249 33.41 9.86 37.77
N MET A 250 33.14 10.50 38.91
CA MET A 250 33.42 9.92 40.24
C MET A 250 32.41 8.85 40.65
N MET A 251 31.16 8.92 40.19
CA MET A 251 30.14 7.89 40.43
C MET A 251 30.44 6.59 39.66
N LEU A 252 31.06 6.69 38.48
CA LEU A 252 31.53 5.53 37.71
C LEU A 252 32.83 4.94 38.26
N ALA A 253 33.72 5.76 38.83
CA ALA A 253 34.95 5.29 39.46
C ALA A 253 34.73 4.59 40.82
N PHE A 254 33.59 4.84 41.48
CA PHE A 254 33.25 4.23 42.78
C PHE A 254 32.54 2.87 42.66
N LEU A 255 32.05 2.50 41.47
CA LEU A 255 31.34 1.24 41.22
C LEU A 255 32.26 0.04 40.89
N PHE A 256 33.57 0.25 40.74
CA PHE A 256 34.51 -0.77 40.27
C PHE A 256 35.82 -0.84 41.07
N SER A 257 35.75 -1.06 42.38
CA SER A 257 36.94 -1.43 43.16
C SER A 257 36.56 -2.43 44.24
N PRO A 258 37.20 -3.62 44.28
CA PRO A 258 38.26 -3.77 45.27
C PRO A 258 39.47 -4.63 44.87
N SER A 259 40.64 -4.13 45.29
CA SER A 259 41.90 -4.81 45.66
C SER A 259 41.72 -6.10 46.48
N SER A 260 42.51 -7.19 46.33
CA SER A 260 43.87 -7.31 46.90
C SER A 260 44.55 -8.71 46.75
N TYR A 261 45.90 -8.68 46.68
CA TYR A 261 47.00 -9.66 47.00
C TYR A 261 47.42 -10.93 46.17
N GLN A 262 48.71 -10.85 45.75
CA GLN A 262 49.87 -11.80 45.54
C GLN A 262 49.65 -13.33 45.52
N GLY A 263 50.38 -14.17 44.75
CA GLY A 263 51.54 -14.01 43.86
C GLY A 263 52.03 -15.42 43.44
N LEU A 264 51.57 -15.88 42.26
CA LEU A 264 52.03 -17.02 41.40
C LEU A 264 50.89 -17.51 40.48
N GLY A 265 49.64 -17.08 40.70
CA GLY A 265 48.49 -17.24 39.78
C GLY A 265 48.38 -16.18 38.67
N ASN A 266 49.37 -15.30 38.53
CA ASN A 266 49.31 -14.09 37.70
C ASN A 266 49.36 -14.35 36.18
N TRP A 267 49.77 -15.54 35.73
CA TRP A 267 49.80 -15.86 34.29
C TRP A 267 48.44 -16.36 33.77
N TYR A 268 47.73 -17.19 34.53
CA TYR A 268 46.40 -17.69 34.17
C TYR A 268 45.32 -16.61 34.37
N ALA A 269 45.44 -15.80 35.44
CA ALA A 269 44.55 -14.67 35.71
C ALA A 269 44.74 -13.49 34.74
N SER A 270 45.89 -13.35 34.07
CA SER A 270 46.09 -12.29 33.08
C SER A 270 45.36 -12.58 31.77
N LEU A 271 45.18 -13.85 31.40
CA LEU A 271 44.40 -14.24 30.22
C LEU A 271 42.90 -14.05 30.44
N THR A 272 42.41 -14.44 31.63
CA THR A 272 41.03 -14.17 32.08
C THR A 272 40.80 -12.68 32.25
N LYS A 273 41.70 -11.92 32.87
CA LYS A 273 41.60 -10.45 32.95
C LYS A 273 41.69 -9.75 31.60
N THR A 274 42.39 -10.32 30.61
CA THR A 274 42.40 -9.74 29.24
C THR A 274 41.06 -10.00 28.56
N LEU A 275 40.47 -11.20 28.74
CA LEU A 275 39.12 -11.50 28.27
C LEU A 275 38.06 -10.66 29.01
N ASP A 276 38.16 -10.54 30.33
CA ASP A 276 37.29 -9.69 31.16
C ASP A 276 37.45 -8.22 30.77
N LEU A 277 38.68 -7.74 30.53
CA LEU A 277 38.91 -6.39 30.02
C LEU A 277 38.36 -6.20 28.61
N ILE A 278 38.46 -7.19 27.71
CA ILE A 278 37.85 -7.13 26.39
C ILE A 278 36.32 -7.10 26.51
N VAL A 279 35.74 -7.92 27.39
CA VAL A 279 34.29 -7.95 27.67
C VAL A 279 33.85 -6.62 28.28
N ASP A 280 34.57 -6.11 29.28
CA ASP A 280 34.30 -4.83 29.95
C ASP A 280 34.43 -3.67 28.97
N LEU A 281 35.50 -3.61 28.16
CA LEU A 281 35.66 -2.57 27.13
C LEU A 281 34.60 -2.70 26.02
N SER A 282 34.19 -3.92 25.66
CA SER A 282 33.11 -4.15 24.70
C SER A 282 31.77 -3.70 25.27
N LEU A 283 31.50 -3.99 26.54
CA LEU A 283 30.31 -3.56 27.26
C LEU A 283 30.29 -2.04 27.43
N MET A 284 31.40 -1.43 27.83
CA MET A 284 31.55 0.02 27.93
C MET A 284 31.36 0.69 26.57
N SER A 285 31.92 0.12 25.50
CA SER A 285 31.73 0.62 24.12
C SER A 285 30.27 0.49 23.68
N PHE A 286 29.61 -0.63 23.99
CA PHE A 286 28.20 -0.85 23.73
C PHE A 286 27.31 0.14 24.49
N LEU A 287 27.57 0.35 25.78
CA LEU A 287 26.83 1.31 26.62
C LEU A 287 27.06 2.76 26.15
N ALA A 288 28.30 3.12 25.77
CA ALA A 288 28.60 4.43 25.20
C ALA A 288 27.87 4.64 23.87
N LEU A 289 27.83 3.62 23.01
CA LEU A 289 27.08 3.65 21.76
C LEU A 289 25.58 3.80 21.99
N LEU A 290 25.01 3.02 22.91
CA LEU A 290 23.61 3.11 23.33
C LEU A 290 23.27 4.53 23.84
N PHE A 291 24.14 5.11 24.65
CA PHE A 291 23.97 6.47 25.16
C PHE A 291 24.02 7.51 24.03
N ALA A 292 24.95 7.36 23.08
CA ALA A 292 25.01 8.22 21.90
C ALA A 292 23.75 8.10 21.03
N ILE A 293 23.18 6.89 20.87
CA ILE A 293 21.90 6.66 20.18
C ILE A 293 20.76 7.44 20.85
N VAL A 294 20.63 7.32 22.17
CA VAL A 294 19.59 8.01 22.95
C VAL A 294 19.72 9.54 22.87
N LEU A 295 20.95 10.05 22.79
CA LEU A 295 21.20 11.50 22.70
C LEU A 295 21.07 12.07 21.28
N THR A 296 21.02 11.24 20.24
CA THR A 296 20.99 11.72 18.85
C THR A 296 19.82 12.68 18.56
N PRO A 297 18.57 12.46 19.04
CA PRO A 297 17.46 13.39 18.80
C PRO A 297 17.60 14.73 19.52
N VAL A 298 18.50 14.85 20.51
CA VAL A 298 18.59 16.05 21.38
C VAL A 298 18.94 17.30 20.59
N GLU A 299 19.71 17.19 19.51
CA GLU A 299 20.00 18.32 18.62
C GLU A 299 18.70 18.89 18.03
N SER A 300 17.87 18.04 17.43
CA SER A 300 16.61 18.46 16.79
C SER A 300 15.58 18.92 17.82
N LEU A 301 15.53 18.24 18.97
CA LEU A 301 14.63 18.59 20.06
C LEU A 301 15.03 19.90 20.75
N GLY A 302 16.32 20.13 20.95
CA GLY A 302 16.85 21.38 21.51
C GLY A 302 16.63 22.56 20.57
N TRP A 303 16.79 22.34 19.26
CA TRP A 303 16.45 23.31 18.22
C TRP A 303 14.98 23.70 18.29
N TRP A 304 14.07 22.72 18.34
CA TRP A 304 12.64 22.98 18.52
C TRP A 304 12.29 23.70 19.82
N ALA A 305 12.97 23.34 20.91
CA ALA A 305 12.78 23.97 22.21
C ALA A 305 13.38 25.39 22.30
N GLY A 306 14.02 25.90 21.24
CA GLY A 306 14.66 27.21 21.20
C GLY A 306 15.92 27.31 22.06
N TRP A 307 16.56 26.19 22.41
CA TRP A 307 17.73 26.18 23.29
C TRP A 307 19.00 26.75 22.62
N TYR A 308 19.02 26.79 21.29
CA TYR A 308 20.14 27.29 20.49
C TYR A 308 19.94 28.72 19.95
N GLY A 309 18.75 29.31 20.12
CA GLY A 309 18.40 30.62 19.57
C GLY A 309 17.94 30.59 18.10
N ASP A 310 17.47 31.75 17.61
CA ASP A 310 17.12 31.97 16.20
C ASP A 310 18.38 32.42 15.44
N GLU A 311 19.11 31.48 14.85
CA GLU A 311 20.27 31.77 13.99
C GLU A 311 19.89 31.50 12.53
N ASP A 312 20.21 32.45 11.64
CA ASP A 312 20.01 32.29 10.19
C ASP A 312 20.82 31.10 9.64
N LEU A 313 20.37 30.53 8.51
CA LEU A 313 21.10 29.47 7.81
C LEU A 313 22.49 29.93 7.40
N SER A 314 23.52 29.41 8.05
CA SER A 314 24.91 29.81 7.83
C SER A 314 25.45 29.38 6.46
N TYR A 315 24.98 28.23 5.95
CA TYR A 315 25.38 27.69 4.64
C TYR A 315 24.15 27.20 3.87
N PRO A 316 23.71 27.94 2.82
CA PRO A 316 22.54 27.57 2.04
C PRO A 316 22.80 26.44 1.02
N GLY A 317 24.02 25.94 0.91
CA GLY A 317 24.45 25.05 -0.18
C GLY A 317 25.11 25.81 -1.33
N GLU A 318 25.36 25.10 -2.42
CA GLU A 318 25.91 25.65 -3.65
C GLU A 318 25.28 24.99 -4.89
N PRO A 319 25.11 25.72 -6.00
CA PRO A 319 24.65 25.12 -7.24
C PRO A 319 25.78 24.32 -7.89
N VAL A 320 25.47 23.14 -8.43
CA VAL A 320 26.46 22.32 -9.17
C VAL A 320 26.97 23.09 -10.40
N ARG A 321 26.06 23.74 -11.12
CA ARG A 321 26.36 24.66 -12.22
C ARG A 321 25.68 26.00 -11.96
N GLN A 322 26.42 27.10 -12.07
CA GLN A 322 25.84 28.44 -11.92
C GLN A 322 24.88 28.73 -13.08
N ALA A 323 23.62 29.00 -12.76
CA ALA A 323 22.67 29.49 -13.74
C ALA A 323 23.03 30.92 -14.17
N SER A 324 22.88 31.21 -15.47
CA SER A 324 23.02 32.59 -15.94
C SER A 324 21.94 33.47 -15.30
N THR A 325 22.27 34.72 -14.97
CA THR A 325 21.34 35.67 -14.32
C THR A 325 20.11 36.00 -15.18
N SER A 326 20.12 35.65 -16.47
CA SER A 326 19.00 35.79 -17.40
C SER A 326 18.13 34.54 -17.56
N THR A 327 18.56 33.37 -17.05
CA THR A 327 17.83 32.10 -17.24
C THR A 327 16.70 32.00 -16.23
N GLN A 328 15.46 31.86 -16.70
CA GLN A 328 14.33 31.51 -15.84
C GLN A 328 14.39 30.02 -15.48
N ILE A 329 14.49 29.72 -14.19
CA ILE A 329 14.54 28.34 -13.70
C ILE A 329 13.16 27.68 -13.85
N SER A 330 13.12 26.53 -14.51
CA SER A 330 11.91 25.73 -14.71
C SER A 330 11.75 24.61 -13.68
N ARG A 331 12.82 24.22 -12.98
CA ARG A 331 12.81 23.18 -11.94
C ARG A 331 13.97 23.37 -10.97
N TYR A 332 13.70 23.20 -9.69
CA TYR A 332 14.73 23.16 -8.64
C TYR A 332 14.96 21.73 -8.21
N VAL A 333 16.21 21.32 -8.12
CA VAL A 333 16.61 19.97 -7.73
C VAL A 333 17.55 20.07 -6.53
N ILE A 334 17.26 19.36 -5.44
CA ILE A 334 18.12 19.35 -4.25
C ILE A 334 18.59 17.93 -3.98
N TYR A 335 19.90 17.75 -3.85
CA TYR A 335 20.51 16.46 -3.55
C TYR A 335 20.70 16.25 -2.04
N LEU A 336 20.24 15.10 -1.55
CA LEU A 336 20.35 14.64 -0.18
C LEU A 336 21.11 13.31 -0.14
N ASP A 337 22.33 13.34 0.39
CA ASP A 337 23.26 12.21 0.34
C ASP A 337 22.96 11.13 1.41
N GLY A 338 23.60 9.98 1.23
CA GLY A 338 23.55 8.82 2.11
C GLY A 338 24.19 9.04 3.47
N ILE A 339 24.12 8.00 4.32
CA ILE A 339 24.51 8.07 5.74
C ILE A 339 26.01 8.34 5.95
N SER A 340 26.81 8.33 4.88
CA SER A 340 28.24 8.57 4.94
C SER A 340 28.61 10.05 5.08
N GLN A 341 27.70 10.99 4.85
CA GLN A 341 28.01 12.42 4.85
C GLN A 341 28.31 12.97 6.26
N GLY A 342 29.51 13.56 6.44
CA GLY A 342 29.94 14.22 7.69
C GLY A 342 30.12 15.74 7.59
N SER A 343 30.34 16.25 6.37
CA SER A 343 30.61 17.65 6.05
C SER A 343 29.90 18.07 4.75
N HIS A 344 30.15 19.30 4.30
CA HIS A 344 29.59 19.82 3.04
C HIS A 344 30.29 19.24 1.81
N GLU A 345 31.49 18.66 1.97
CA GLU A 345 32.21 17.98 0.90
C GLU A 345 31.63 16.58 0.67
N TYR A 346 31.35 16.25 -0.59
CA TYR A 346 30.87 14.94 -0.98
C TYR A 346 32.01 13.99 -1.35
N LEU A 347 31.71 12.69 -1.33
CA LEU A 347 32.61 11.68 -1.87
C LEU A 347 32.78 11.84 -3.39
N PRO A 348 33.94 11.42 -3.96
CA PRO A 348 34.24 11.59 -5.38
C PRO A 348 33.15 11.06 -6.32
N ASP A 349 32.56 9.90 -6.02
CA ASP A 349 31.54 9.27 -6.87
C ASP A 349 30.22 10.08 -6.88
N VAL A 350 29.89 10.72 -5.75
CA VAL A 350 28.72 11.61 -5.64
C VAL A 350 28.94 12.90 -6.43
N GLU A 351 30.14 13.50 -6.33
CA GLU A 351 30.50 14.67 -7.15
C GLU A 351 30.45 14.33 -8.64
N LEU A 352 30.97 13.16 -9.04
CA LEU A 352 30.94 12.70 -10.42
C LEU A 352 29.50 12.53 -10.93
N LEU A 353 28.62 11.90 -10.14
CA LEU A 353 27.20 11.76 -10.46
C LEU A 353 26.55 13.14 -10.69
N LEU A 354 26.72 14.06 -9.75
CA LEU A 354 26.07 15.38 -9.80
C LEU A 354 26.55 16.21 -10.99
N ASN A 355 27.84 16.14 -11.31
CA ASN A 355 28.40 16.81 -12.49
C ASN A 355 27.83 16.22 -13.78
N ARG A 356 27.81 14.88 -13.94
CA ARG A 356 27.22 14.24 -15.12
C ARG A 356 25.73 14.53 -15.28
N LEU A 357 24.99 14.55 -14.17
CA LEU A 357 23.58 14.92 -14.19
C LEU A 357 23.37 16.37 -14.61
N ALA A 358 24.19 17.31 -14.09
CA ALA A 358 24.15 18.71 -14.47
C ALA A 358 24.48 18.94 -15.95
N ASP A 359 25.40 18.15 -16.50
CA ASP A 359 25.74 18.16 -17.94
C ASP A 359 24.62 17.59 -18.81
N ALA A 360 23.86 16.61 -18.30
CA ALA A 360 22.77 15.96 -19.02
C ALA A 360 21.46 16.78 -19.06
N VAL A 361 21.30 17.76 -18.17
CA VAL A 361 20.09 18.61 -18.08
C VAL A 361 20.32 20.04 -18.59
N PRO A 362 19.29 20.71 -19.13
CA PRO A 362 19.40 22.09 -19.60
C PRO A 362 19.66 23.10 -18.46
N ASP A 363 20.21 24.26 -18.80
CA ASP A 363 20.61 25.32 -17.85
C ASP A 363 19.47 25.90 -16.98
N ASN A 364 18.21 25.67 -17.36
CA ASN A 364 17.03 26.09 -16.59
C ASN A 364 16.61 25.08 -15.51
N ILE A 365 17.31 23.96 -15.35
CA ILE A 365 17.16 23.05 -14.20
C ILE A 365 18.32 23.32 -13.23
N LEU A 366 18.01 23.87 -12.05
CA LEU A 366 19.02 24.22 -11.06
C LEU A 366 19.21 23.07 -10.06
N ILE A 367 20.40 22.47 -10.05
CA ILE A 367 20.77 21.42 -9.09
C ILE A 367 21.59 22.02 -7.95
N VAL A 368 21.10 21.85 -6.73
CA VAL A 368 21.70 22.34 -5.49
C VAL A 368 22.31 21.17 -4.71
N LYS A 369 23.56 21.35 -4.29
CA LYS A 369 24.32 20.42 -3.46
C LYS A 369 24.80 21.12 -2.18
N GLY A 370 25.38 20.36 -1.25
CA GLY A 370 25.96 20.86 0.00
C GLY A 370 24.99 20.86 1.18
N ILE A 371 23.84 20.20 1.04
CA ILE A 371 22.87 20.01 2.12
C ILE A 371 23.22 18.74 2.90
N ILE A 372 23.27 18.84 4.23
CA ILE A 372 23.46 17.74 5.17
C ILE A 372 22.08 17.33 5.69
N PRO A 373 21.45 16.27 5.13
CA PRO A 373 20.05 15.95 5.45
C PRO A 373 19.87 15.57 6.92
N TYR A 374 20.94 15.17 7.60
CA TYR A 374 20.93 14.72 8.99
C TYR A 374 21.13 15.87 10.01
N SER A 375 21.05 17.14 9.58
CA SER A 375 21.13 18.31 10.46
C SER A 375 19.93 19.24 10.23
N VAL A 376 19.34 19.73 11.33
CA VAL A 376 18.23 20.71 11.28
C VAL A 376 18.70 22.16 11.09
N THR A 377 20.02 22.39 11.06
CA THR A 377 20.64 23.72 10.87
C THR A 377 21.67 23.71 9.73
N ASN A 378 21.75 22.62 8.98
CA ASN A 378 22.79 22.37 7.98
C ASN A 378 24.23 22.53 8.50
N ARG A 379 24.50 22.23 9.78
CA ARG A 379 25.86 22.37 10.36
C ARG A 379 26.64 21.07 10.26
N SER A 380 27.88 21.16 9.79
CA SER A 380 28.83 20.05 9.81
C SER A 380 29.11 19.56 11.23
N LEU A 381 29.50 18.29 11.35
CA LEU A 381 30.05 17.72 12.59
C LEU A 381 31.41 18.34 12.97
N THR A 382 32.08 18.98 12.02
CA THR A 382 33.45 19.49 12.14
C THR A 382 33.56 20.93 12.67
N GLU A 383 32.42 21.63 12.81
CA GLU A 383 32.34 23.06 13.15
C GLU A 383 31.49 23.31 14.40
N ASP A 384 31.91 24.27 15.24
CA ASP A 384 31.16 24.84 16.38
C ASP A 384 30.46 23.87 17.34
N ARG A 385 31.03 22.67 17.52
CA ARG A 385 30.56 21.63 18.46
C ARG A 385 31.62 21.23 19.49
N PRO A 386 31.23 20.82 20.72
CA PRO A 386 32.15 20.12 21.63
C PRO A 386 32.76 18.91 20.91
N LEU A 387 34.08 18.74 20.99
CA LEU A 387 34.83 17.68 20.30
C LEU A 387 34.91 17.81 18.76
N ALA A 388 34.61 18.97 18.16
CA ALA A 388 34.76 19.21 16.72
C ALA A 388 36.17 18.87 16.15
N PHE A 389 37.22 18.93 16.98
CA PHE A 389 38.57 18.49 16.56
C PHE A 389 38.63 16.98 16.27
N LEU A 390 37.91 16.15 17.03
CA LEU A 390 37.86 14.70 16.84
C LEU A 390 37.12 14.37 15.54
N TRP A 391 36.01 15.06 15.28
CA TRP A 391 35.25 14.91 14.04
C TRP A 391 36.06 15.31 12.81
N ARG A 392 36.87 16.39 12.87
CA ARG A 392 37.79 16.76 11.79
C ARG A 392 38.80 15.66 11.47
N ILE A 393 39.34 14.98 12.49
CA ILE A 393 40.25 13.85 12.29
C ILE A 393 39.51 12.70 11.58
N ILE A 394 38.33 12.33 12.07
CA ILE A 394 37.53 11.22 11.50
C ILE A 394 37.12 11.52 10.05
N ASP A 395 36.64 12.74 9.76
CA ASP A 395 36.20 13.16 8.43
C ASP A 395 37.36 13.17 7.43
N SER A 396 38.52 13.71 7.83
CA SER A 396 39.72 13.73 6.99
C SER A 396 40.25 12.34 6.63
N ILE A 397 40.12 11.37 7.54
CA ILE A 397 40.50 9.98 7.29
C ILE A 397 39.51 9.35 6.30
N LYS A 398 38.21 9.61 6.48
CA LYS A 398 37.16 9.06 5.61
C LYS A 398 37.25 9.57 4.17
N LEU A 399 37.48 10.88 3.97
CA LEU A 399 37.64 11.46 2.64
C LEU A 399 38.86 10.88 1.89
N LYS A 400 39.93 10.54 2.61
CA LYS A 400 41.15 9.94 2.03
C LYS A 400 41.08 8.42 1.87
N ALA A 401 40.36 7.74 2.77
CA ALA A 401 40.21 6.30 2.81
C ALA A 401 38.75 5.94 3.17
N PRO A 402 37.84 5.92 2.18
CA PRO A 402 36.41 5.70 2.39
C PRO A 402 36.09 4.38 3.12
N ASP A 403 36.89 3.34 2.88
CA ASP A 403 36.71 2.00 3.47
C ASP A 403 37.26 1.87 4.90
N HIS A 404 37.83 2.93 5.47
CA HIS A 404 38.43 2.85 6.81
C HIS A 404 37.35 2.67 7.90
N PRO A 405 37.51 1.70 8.84
CA PRO A 405 36.48 1.37 9.84
C PRO A 405 36.00 2.54 10.70
N ILE A 406 36.83 3.57 10.88
CA ILE A 406 36.50 4.77 11.66
C ILE A 406 35.31 5.56 11.07
N GLY A 407 35.08 5.46 9.76
CA GLY A 407 33.95 6.10 9.07
C GLY A 407 32.59 5.52 9.50
N PHE A 408 32.58 4.32 10.08
CA PHE A 408 31.38 3.65 10.58
C PHE A 408 30.70 4.43 11.71
N ILE A 409 31.45 5.23 12.48
CA ILE A 409 30.91 6.06 13.56
C ILE A 409 29.93 7.12 13.01
N ILE A 410 30.29 7.77 11.89
CA ILE A 410 29.43 8.74 11.20
C ILE A 410 28.18 8.02 10.66
N ASN A 411 28.37 6.84 10.05
CA ASN A 411 27.29 6.06 9.49
C ASN A 411 26.26 5.65 10.55
N ILE A 412 26.71 5.22 11.75
CA ILE A 412 25.80 4.90 12.86
C ILE A 412 24.98 6.15 13.25
N ARG A 413 25.64 7.30 13.47
CA ARG A 413 24.97 8.55 13.85
C ARG A 413 23.88 8.93 12.84
N ASN A 414 24.21 8.88 11.55
CA ASN A 414 23.26 9.25 10.49
C ASN A 414 22.17 8.20 10.29
N MET A 415 22.47 6.91 10.47
CA MET A 415 21.45 5.85 10.50
C MET A 415 20.43 6.07 11.64
N ILE A 416 20.88 6.53 12.80
CA ILE A 416 19.98 6.91 13.90
C ILE A 416 19.15 8.13 13.50
N ALA A 417 19.72 9.12 12.81
CA ALA A 417 18.96 10.27 12.30
C ALA A 417 17.88 9.86 11.29
N VAL A 418 18.12 8.84 10.45
CA VAL A 418 17.09 8.22 9.60
C VAL A 418 16.00 7.58 10.46
N ALA A 419 16.36 6.84 11.52
CA ALA A 419 15.39 6.27 12.46
C ALA A 419 14.58 7.35 13.21
N VAL A 420 15.20 8.49 13.54
CA VAL A 420 14.54 9.67 14.10
C VAL A 420 13.51 10.23 13.13
N ALA A 421 13.90 10.43 11.86
CA ALA A 421 13.00 10.95 10.82
C ALA A 421 11.81 10.02 10.54
N ALA A 422 11.99 8.70 10.72
CA ALA A 422 10.95 7.69 10.56
C ALA A 422 10.08 7.48 11.82
N ASP A 423 10.57 7.85 13.02
CA ASP A 423 9.84 7.70 14.28
C ASP A 423 8.70 8.72 14.37
N PRO A 424 7.43 8.31 14.59
CA PRO A 424 6.31 9.24 14.74
C PRO A 424 6.45 10.26 15.88
N ARG A 425 7.27 9.98 16.89
CA ARG A 425 7.51 10.86 18.04
C ARG A 425 8.47 11.99 17.67
N TYR A 426 9.64 11.63 17.11
CA TYR A 426 10.72 12.58 16.84
C TYR A 426 10.69 13.15 15.42
N GLY A 427 10.23 12.35 14.46
CA GLY A 427 10.22 12.65 13.04
C GLY A 427 9.57 13.99 12.72
N PRO A 428 8.36 14.33 13.22
CA PRO A 428 7.75 15.61 12.93
C PRO A 428 8.66 16.83 13.15
N ILE A 429 9.46 16.83 14.22
CA ILE A 429 10.40 17.91 14.54
C ILE A 429 11.62 17.88 13.62
N GLN A 430 12.27 16.72 13.47
CA GLN A 430 13.44 16.57 12.61
C GLN A 430 13.12 16.91 11.15
N ASN A 431 11.99 16.40 10.67
CA ASN A 431 11.55 16.51 9.28
C ASN A 431 11.17 17.96 8.95
N GLN A 432 10.57 18.68 9.91
CA GLN A 432 10.32 20.10 9.76
C GLN A 432 11.61 20.91 9.74
N GLY A 433 12.56 20.61 10.63
CA GLY A 433 13.87 21.29 10.63
C GLY A 433 14.62 21.11 9.32
N LEU A 434 14.66 19.89 8.78
CA LEU A 434 15.22 19.66 7.45
C LEU A 434 14.45 20.40 6.36
N ALA A 435 13.12 20.38 6.38
CA ALA A 435 12.32 21.11 5.40
C ALA A 435 12.55 22.63 5.46
N GLN A 436 12.84 23.19 6.63
CA GLN A 436 13.23 24.59 6.78
C GLN A 436 14.58 24.88 6.10
N VAL A 437 15.59 24.03 6.31
CA VAL A 437 16.88 24.13 5.61
C VAL A 437 16.69 24.09 4.08
N LEU A 438 15.88 23.16 3.59
CA LEU A 438 15.56 23.05 2.16
C LEU A 438 14.86 24.29 1.64
N PHE A 439 13.87 24.80 2.39
CA PHE A 439 13.13 26.00 2.03
C PHE A 439 14.06 27.23 1.96
N GLU A 440 14.88 27.46 2.99
CA GLU A 440 15.80 28.60 3.05
C GLU A 440 16.87 28.52 1.95
N SER A 441 17.36 27.31 1.65
CA SER A 441 18.23 27.05 0.50
C SER A 441 17.55 27.44 -0.83
N LEU A 442 16.30 27.01 -1.05
CA LEU A 442 15.53 27.37 -2.25
C LEU A 442 15.34 28.88 -2.38
N ILE A 443 14.95 29.56 -1.30
CA ILE A 443 14.78 31.02 -1.30
C ILE A 443 16.11 31.72 -1.62
N ASN A 444 17.23 31.25 -1.06
CA ASN A 444 18.56 31.78 -1.35
C ASN A 444 18.90 31.65 -2.85
N PHE A 445 18.48 30.57 -3.50
CA PHE A 445 18.66 30.35 -4.94
C PHE A 445 17.51 30.89 -5.81
N GLY A 446 16.71 31.82 -5.28
CA GLY A 446 15.75 32.60 -6.06
C GLY A 446 14.39 31.92 -6.27
N TYR A 447 14.07 30.84 -5.53
CA TYR A 447 12.74 30.24 -5.58
C TYR A 447 11.69 31.25 -5.11
N GLN A 448 10.65 31.44 -5.93
CA GLN A 448 9.53 32.30 -5.58
C GLN A 448 8.39 31.44 -5.00
N VAL A 449 8.00 31.74 -3.75
CA VAL A 449 6.85 31.09 -3.10
C VAL A 449 5.60 31.31 -3.94
N GLU A 450 4.74 30.29 -4.04
CA GLU A 450 3.54 30.28 -4.89
C GLU A 450 3.81 30.31 -6.41
N SER A 451 5.07 30.30 -6.87
CA SER A 451 5.38 30.18 -8.31
C SER A 451 4.94 28.86 -8.93
N GLN A 452 4.67 27.84 -8.09
CA GLN A 452 4.38 26.47 -8.51
C GLN A 452 5.51 25.81 -9.32
N THR A 453 6.71 26.42 -9.34
CA THR A 453 7.88 25.83 -9.99
C THR A 453 8.18 24.47 -9.34
N PRO A 454 8.26 23.37 -10.09
CA PRO A 454 8.48 22.03 -9.54
C PRO A 454 9.77 21.93 -8.74
N ILE A 455 9.72 21.15 -7.65
CA ILE A 455 10.87 20.84 -6.80
C ILE A 455 11.08 19.33 -6.83
N THR A 456 12.29 18.89 -7.16
CA THR A 456 12.68 17.48 -7.11
C THR A 456 13.71 17.26 -6.01
N LEU A 457 13.44 16.35 -5.08
CA LEU A 457 14.42 15.92 -4.08
C LEU A 457 15.07 14.61 -4.56
N ILE A 458 16.39 14.60 -4.69
CA ILE A 458 17.14 13.37 -4.99
C ILE A 458 17.72 12.85 -3.68
N GLY A 459 17.32 11.66 -3.25
CA GLY A 459 17.77 11.06 -2.01
C GLY A 459 18.53 9.75 -2.23
N TYR A 460 19.81 9.70 -1.85
CA TYR A 460 20.61 8.46 -1.88
C TYR A 460 20.59 7.74 -0.53
N SER A 461 20.33 6.42 -0.52
CA SER A 461 20.33 5.59 0.69
C SER A 461 19.44 6.19 1.82
N GLY A 462 20.01 6.55 2.97
CA GLY A 462 19.31 7.25 4.06
C GLY A 462 18.66 8.58 3.63
N GLY A 463 19.25 9.28 2.66
CA GLY A 463 18.72 10.51 2.05
C GLY A 463 17.35 10.33 1.39
N GLY A 464 17.00 9.09 0.99
CA GLY A 464 15.65 8.76 0.52
C GLY A 464 14.57 8.96 1.58
N GLN A 465 14.80 8.50 2.81
CA GLN A 465 13.89 8.77 3.94
C GLN A 465 13.84 10.26 4.26
N MET A 466 14.99 10.95 4.24
CA MET A 466 15.07 12.37 4.58
C MET A 466 14.35 13.24 3.54
N SER A 467 14.41 12.85 2.26
CA SER A 467 13.63 13.46 1.17
C SER A 467 12.13 13.30 1.44
N MET A 468 11.66 12.05 1.60
CA MET A 468 10.24 11.74 1.86
C MET A 468 9.72 12.37 3.16
N ALA A 469 10.56 12.45 4.18
CA ALA A 469 10.28 13.12 5.44
C ALA A 469 9.92 14.60 5.27
N SER A 470 10.60 15.28 4.36
CA SER A 470 10.51 16.73 4.18
C SER A 470 9.34 17.17 3.30
N VAL A 471 8.86 16.29 2.42
CA VAL A 471 7.80 16.57 1.43
C VAL A 471 6.60 17.28 2.04
N SER A 472 6.00 16.73 3.11
CA SER A 472 4.76 17.28 3.68
C SER A 472 4.92 18.70 4.20
N TYR A 473 6.11 19.06 4.72
CA TYR A 473 6.37 20.39 5.27
C TYR A 473 6.78 21.36 4.17
N LEU A 474 7.62 20.92 3.24
CA LEU A 474 8.05 21.72 2.10
C LEU A 474 6.87 22.05 1.17
N TYR A 475 5.96 21.10 0.94
CA TYR A 475 4.73 21.32 0.20
C TYR A 475 3.88 22.42 0.82
N ARG A 476 3.71 22.40 2.15
CA ARG A 476 2.95 23.45 2.86
C ARG A 476 3.62 24.82 2.80
N ALA A 477 4.95 24.85 2.81
CA ALA A 477 5.71 26.10 2.78
C ALA A 477 5.77 26.75 1.39
N THR A 478 5.75 25.94 0.32
CA THR A 478 5.98 26.40 -1.06
C THR A 478 4.72 26.36 -1.92
N GLY A 479 3.80 25.44 -1.63
CA GLY A 479 2.67 25.09 -2.47
C GLY A 479 3.04 24.28 -3.73
N ALA A 480 4.30 23.91 -3.92
CA ALA A 480 4.83 23.35 -5.16
C ALA A 480 4.50 21.88 -5.37
N ASN A 481 4.52 21.42 -6.63
CA ASN A 481 4.59 19.99 -6.95
C ASN A 481 5.98 19.46 -6.57
N ILE A 482 6.02 18.54 -5.61
CA ILE A 482 7.26 17.95 -5.10
C ILE A 482 7.37 16.50 -5.53
N GLU A 483 8.42 16.21 -6.29
CA GLU A 483 8.80 14.86 -6.70
C GLU A 483 10.01 14.38 -5.89
N VAL A 484 10.12 13.06 -5.72
CA VAL A 484 11.28 12.45 -5.08
C VAL A 484 11.88 11.39 -5.99
N ILE A 485 13.16 11.52 -6.30
CA ILE A 485 13.96 10.46 -6.92
C ILE A 485 14.79 9.81 -5.82
N SER A 486 14.45 8.58 -5.47
CA SER A 486 15.14 7.83 -4.44
C SER A 486 16.07 6.80 -5.06
N LEU A 487 17.38 6.95 -4.83
CA LEU A 487 18.42 6.02 -5.26
C LEU A 487 18.77 5.08 -4.11
N ALA A 488 18.49 3.78 -4.27
CA ALA A 488 18.76 2.77 -3.23
C ALA A 488 18.20 3.17 -1.84
N GLY A 489 17.09 3.91 -1.80
CA GLY A 489 16.69 4.62 -0.59
C GLY A 489 16.00 3.76 0.48
N VAL A 490 16.35 3.97 1.75
CA VAL A 490 15.73 3.24 2.87
C VAL A 490 14.55 4.05 3.42
N ILE A 491 13.35 3.87 2.85
CA ILE A 491 12.16 4.67 3.17
C ILE A 491 11.22 3.91 4.13
N SER A 492 10.67 4.60 5.13
CA SER A 492 9.73 4.04 6.12
C SER A 492 8.29 3.94 5.61
N GLY A 493 7.92 4.80 4.66
CA GLY A 493 6.61 4.86 4.03
C GLY A 493 5.52 5.55 4.86
N ASN A 494 5.83 6.05 6.05
CA ASN A 494 4.89 6.77 6.92
C ASN A 494 4.93 8.29 6.73
N THR A 495 5.95 8.81 6.05
CA THR A 495 6.20 10.24 5.88
C THR A 495 6.08 10.65 4.41
N GLY A 496 5.30 11.69 4.10
CA GLY A 496 5.22 12.32 2.77
C GLY A 496 4.62 11.50 1.63
N ALA A 497 4.33 10.21 1.82
CA ALA A 497 3.91 9.32 0.73
C ALA A 497 2.59 9.73 0.05
N MET A 498 1.68 10.38 0.78
CA MET A 498 0.40 10.82 0.21
C MET A 498 0.47 12.24 -0.35
N GLU A 499 1.35 13.07 0.19
CA GLU A 499 1.57 14.46 -0.20
C GLU A 499 2.54 14.62 -1.37
N VAL A 500 3.44 13.66 -1.60
CA VAL A 500 4.35 13.68 -2.75
C VAL A 500 3.54 13.65 -4.04
N GLU A 501 3.99 14.39 -5.05
CA GLU A 501 3.41 14.30 -6.39
C GLU A 501 3.73 12.91 -6.96
N HIS A 502 5.02 12.57 -6.99
CA HIS A 502 5.48 11.24 -7.36
C HIS A 502 6.79 10.84 -6.66
N LEU A 503 6.89 9.57 -6.28
CA LEU A 503 8.12 8.94 -5.82
C LEU A 503 8.63 7.95 -6.87
N TYR A 504 9.76 8.28 -7.50
CA TYR A 504 10.52 7.37 -8.35
C TYR A 504 11.57 6.68 -7.48
N HIS A 505 11.36 5.41 -7.18
CA HIS A 505 12.24 4.63 -6.31
C HIS A 505 13.06 3.63 -7.12
N LEU A 506 14.33 3.96 -7.33
CA LEU A 506 15.29 3.21 -8.14
C LEU A 506 16.06 2.27 -7.22
N VAL A 507 15.89 0.95 -7.43
CA VAL A 507 16.46 -0.10 -6.57
C VAL A 507 16.96 -1.25 -7.45
N GLY A 508 18.13 -1.78 -7.12
CA GLY A 508 18.69 -2.96 -7.79
C GLY A 508 18.30 -4.28 -7.12
N GLU A 509 18.36 -5.38 -7.87
CA GLU A 509 18.05 -6.73 -7.42
C GLU A 509 19.05 -7.27 -6.39
N ASN A 510 20.25 -6.69 -6.31
CA ASN A 510 21.28 -7.07 -5.34
C ASN A 510 21.36 -6.13 -4.13
N ASP A 511 20.46 -5.14 -4.03
CA ASP A 511 20.37 -4.26 -2.87
C ASP A 511 19.72 -4.99 -1.68
N ASN A 512 20.57 -5.47 -0.75
CA ASN A 512 20.11 -6.12 0.47
C ASN A 512 19.70 -5.14 1.58
N VAL A 513 20.09 -3.86 1.48
CA VAL A 513 19.80 -2.86 2.50
C VAL A 513 18.40 -2.30 2.30
N GLU A 514 17.99 -1.98 1.07
CA GLU A 514 16.62 -1.56 0.77
C GLU A 514 15.62 -2.65 1.16
N ARG A 515 15.96 -3.93 0.91
CA ARG A 515 15.14 -5.10 1.29
C ARG A 515 14.83 -5.19 2.78
N LEU A 516 15.72 -4.67 3.65
CA LEU A 516 15.45 -4.58 5.09
C LEU A 516 14.38 -3.52 5.41
N GLY A 517 14.22 -2.49 4.58
CA GLY A 517 13.22 -1.45 4.74
C GLY A 517 11.79 -2.00 4.87
N PRO A 518 11.25 -2.72 3.87
CA PRO A 518 9.95 -3.38 3.97
C PRO A 518 9.81 -4.34 5.16
N LEU A 519 10.89 -4.93 5.66
CA LEU A 519 10.85 -5.79 6.85
C LEU A 519 10.74 -4.97 8.15
N CYS A 520 11.60 -3.96 8.31
CA CYS A 520 11.70 -3.15 9.52
C CYS A 520 10.58 -2.10 9.65
N PHE A 521 9.94 -1.70 8.54
CA PHE A 521 8.90 -0.67 8.53
C PHE A 521 7.49 -1.27 8.30
N PRO A 522 6.67 -1.46 9.35
CA PRO A 522 5.31 -1.98 9.21
C PRO A 522 4.41 -1.17 8.29
N GLY A 523 4.72 0.13 8.08
CA GLY A 523 4.05 0.97 7.10
C GLY A 523 4.14 0.45 5.67
N ARG A 524 5.21 -0.29 5.33
CA ARG A 524 5.42 -0.89 4.00
C ARG A 524 4.86 -2.31 3.87
N TRP A 525 4.36 -2.91 4.95
CA TRP A 525 3.86 -4.29 4.91
C TRP A 525 2.58 -4.39 4.07
N PRO A 526 2.46 -5.37 3.15
CA PRO A 526 1.27 -5.53 2.32
C PRO A 526 -0.03 -5.71 3.12
N ILE A 527 0.04 -6.31 4.31
CA ILE A 527 -1.11 -6.52 5.20
C ILE A 527 -1.66 -5.23 5.81
N LYS A 528 -0.85 -4.15 5.88
CA LYS A 528 -1.28 -2.84 6.36
C LYS A 528 -1.89 -2.05 5.22
N VAL A 529 -3.02 -2.54 4.70
CA VAL A 529 -3.70 -1.99 3.52
C VAL A 529 -3.92 -0.48 3.62
N ASN A 530 -4.22 0.04 4.81
CA ASN A 530 -4.50 1.47 5.02
C ASN A 530 -3.27 2.33 5.38
N SER A 531 -2.04 1.81 5.29
CA SER A 531 -0.85 2.65 5.46
C SER A 531 -0.73 3.70 4.35
N ASN A 532 -0.12 4.85 4.65
CA ASN A 532 0.10 5.92 3.66
C ASN A 532 0.85 5.39 2.43
N TRP A 533 1.91 4.60 2.65
CA TRP A 533 2.64 3.93 1.58
C TRP A 533 1.77 3.09 0.66
N ASN A 534 0.97 2.16 1.21
CA ASN A 534 0.15 1.27 0.39
C ASN A 534 -1.00 2.01 -0.30
N GLN A 535 -1.53 3.07 0.33
CA GLN A 535 -2.49 3.95 -0.32
C GLN A 535 -1.87 4.72 -1.49
N ALA A 536 -0.70 5.32 -1.31
CA ALA A 536 0.03 6.05 -2.34
C ALA A 536 0.39 5.13 -3.52
N LYS A 537 0.92 3.94 -3.24
CA LYS A 537 1.20 2.92 -4.25
C LYS A 537 -0.04 2.55 -5.07
N ARG A 538 -1.19 2.32 -4.42
CA ARG A 538 -2.46 2.02 -5.12
C ARG A 538 -3.02 3.21 -5.90
N ARG A 539 -2.60 4.43 -5.59
CA ARG A 539 -2.96 5.64 -6.35
C ARG A 539 -1.97 5.96 -7.47
N GLY A 540 -0.90 5.18 -7.61
CA GLY A 540 0.09 5.37 -8.67
C GLY A 540 1.12 6.45 -8.37
N LYS A 541 1.18 6.96 -7.13
CA LYS A 541 2.17 7.97 -6.71
C LYS A 541 3.58 7.42 -6.49
N ILE A 542 3.78 6.12 -6.66
CA ILE A 542 5.05 5.44 -6.39
C ILE A 542 5.38 4.51 -7.56
N SER A 543 6.49 4.79 -8.24
CA SER A 543 7.07 3.91 -9.25
C SER A 543 8.29 3.20 -8.66
N LEU A 544 8.30 1.87 -8.74
CA LEU A 544 9.43 1.04 -8.36
C LEU A 544 10.19 0.72 -9.64
N ILE A 545 11.37 1.32 -9.83
CA ILE A 545 12.20 1.19 -11.03
C ILE A 545 13.35 0.23 -10.71
N ASN A 546 13.42 -0.89 -11.43
CA ASN A 546 14.45 -1.90 -11.24
C ASN A 546 15.73 -1.49 -11.98
N LEU A 547 16.86 -1.43 -11.26
CA LEU A 547 18.18 -1.14 -11.82
C LEU A 547 18.90 -2.39 -12.37
N GLY A 548 18.31 -3.58 -12.25
CA GLY A 548 18.94 -4.84 -12.61
C GLY A 548 19.91 -5.32 -11.52
N PRO A 549 21.11 -5.82 -11.84
CA PRO A 549 22.03 -6.46 -10.87
C PRO A 549 22.74 -5.49 -9.90
N VAL A 550 22.31 -4.23 -9.85
CA VAL A 550 22.90 -3.19 -9.00
C VAL A 550 22.68 -3.51 -7.51
N GLY A 551 23.71 -3.25 -6.69
CA GLY A 551 23.74 -3.33 -5.24
C GLY A 551 23.34 -2.03 -4.55
N HIS A 552 23.69 -1.87 -3.26
CA HIS A 552 23.30 -0.69 -2.48
C HIS A 552 24.31 0.47 -2.59
N ASP A 553 25.58 0.15 -2.35
CA ASP A 553 26.67 1.11 -2.20
C ASP A 553 28.02 0.54 -2.67
N GLY A 554 29.01 1.43 -2.75
CA GLY A 554 30.38 1.08 -3.14
C GLY A 554 30.48 0.53 -4.58
N PRO A 555 31.46 -0.35 -4.86
CA PRO A 555 31.77 -0.90 -6.20
C PRO A 555 30.71 -1.80 -6.83
N THR A 556 29.49 -1.79 -6.30
CA THR A 556 28.34 -2.48 -6.89
C THR A 556 27.08 -1.62 -6.86
N GLY A 557 27.13 -0.43 -6.26
CA GLY A 557 25.98 0.45 -6.05
C GLY A 557 25.61 1.29 -7.29
N PRO A 558 24.56 2.13 -7.18
CA PRO A 558 24.10 2.98 -8.29
C PRO A 558 25.07 4.10 -8.67
N LEU A 559 26.08 4.36 -7.84
CA LEU A 559 27.14 5.34 -8.08
C LEU A 559 28.43 4.71 -8.62
N ASP A 560 28.41 3.43 -9.01
CA ASP A 560 29.60 2.77 -9.53
C ASP A 560 29.80 3.03 -11.03
N ASP A 561 30.93 3.62 -11.37
CA ASP A 561 31.32 3.93 -12.76
C ASP A 561 32.22 2.86 -13.39
N TYR A 562 32.59 1.82 -12.64
CA TYR A 562 33.53 0.79 -13.08
C TYR A 562 32.88 -0.56 -13.41
N THR A 563 31.66 -0.80 -12.93
CA THR A 563 30.87 -1.99 -13.29
C THR A 563 29.85 -1.67 -14.37
N PHE A 564 29.74 -2.57 -15.35
CA PHE A 564 28.94 -2.37 -16.56
C PHE A 564 27.78 -3.35 -16.66
N LEU A 565 26.65 -2.86 -17.18
CA LEU A 565 25.49 -3.66 -17.57
C LEU A 565 25.77 -4.43 -18.87
N PRO A 566 24.95 -5.45 -19.20
CA PRO A 566 25.07 -6.17 -20.47
C PRO A 566 24.93 -5.31 -21.72
N ASP A 567 24.31 -4.12 -21.62
CA ASP A 567 24.15 -3.15 -22.70
C ASP A 567 25.37 -2.22 -22.88
N GLY A 568 26.39 -2.34 -22.03
CA GLY A 568 27.64 -1.60 -22.10
C GLY A 568 27.67 -0.28 -21.33
N ARG A 569 26.56 0.14 -20.70
CA ARG A 569 26.54 1.32 -19.81
C ARG A 569 27.12 0.96 -18.43
N SER A 570 27.78 1.90 -17.77
CA SER A 570 28.12 1.73 -16.34
C SER A 570 26.84 1.82 -15.48
N TYR A 571 26.91 1.36 -14.22
CA TYR A 571 25.79 1.55 -13.29
C TYR A 571 25.49 3.04 -13.03
N MET A 572 26.53 3.88 -12.99
CA MET A 572 26.37 5.33 -12.90
C MET A 572 25.70 5.91 -14.16
N ASP A 573 26.11 5.49 -15.36
CA ASP A 573 25.49 5.99 -16.61
C ASP A 573 24.00 5.65 -16.67
N GLN A 574 23.62 4.41 -16.32
CA GLN A 574 22.22 4.02 -16.20
C GLN A 574 21.46 4.91 -15.19
N THR A 575 22.09 5.21 -14.05
CA THR A 575 21.50 6.05 -13.00
C THR A 575 21.29 7.49 -13.50
N VAL A 576 22.30 8.08 -14.16
CA VAL A 576 22.20 9.43 -14.77
C VAL A 576 21.13 9.46 -15.85
N ASP A 577 21.08 8.47 -16.74
CA ASP A 577 20.08 8.37 -17.82
C ASP A 577 18.66 8.34 -17.25
N LEU A 578 18.42 7.50 -16.23
CA LEU A 578 17.10 7.38 -15.60
C LEU A 578 16.71 8.66 -14.87
N MET A 579 17.62 9.28 -14.13
CA MET A 579 17.36 10.55 -13.46
C MET A 579 17.08 11.68 -14.44
N THR A 580 17.83 11.75 -15.54
CA THR A 580 17.64 12.72 -16.61
C THR A 580 16.28 12.51 -17.28
N GLY A 581 15.95 11.26 -17.63
CA GLY A 581 14.65 10.91 -18.19
C GLY A 581 13.48 11.29 -17.27
N ILE A 582 13.62 11.11 -15.95
CA ILE A 582 12.61 11.57 -14.98
C ILE A 582 12.51 13.11 -14.96
N LEU A 583 13.64 13.82 -14.85
CA LEU A 583 13.66 15.29 -14.74
C LEU A 583 13.15 15.99 -15.99
N LEU A 584 13.35 15.39 -17.17
CA LEU A 584 12.93 15.90 -18.47
C LEU A 584 11.61 15.30 -18.95
N GLU A 585 11.06 14.31 -18.23
CA GLU A 585 9.93 13.48 -18.68
C GLU A 585 10.19 12.78 -20.04
N ASP A 586 11.46 12.51 -20.35
CA ASP A 586 11.89 11.77 -21.54
C ASP A 586 12.15 10.30 -21.21
N TRP A 587 11.12 9.50 -21.39
CA TRP A 587 11.16 8.07 -21.09
C TRP A 587 11.91 7.23 -22.12
N THR A 588 12.46 7.81 -23.19
CA THR A 588 13.30 7.06 -24.14
C THR A 588 14.66 6.68 -23.55
N MET A 589 15.08 7.37 -22.49
CA MET A 589 16.33 7.13 -21.76
C MET A 589 16.24 6.02 -20.70
N GLY A 590 15.12 5.29 -20.60
CA GLY A 590 14.98 4.21 -19.63
C GLY A 590 13.58 3.58 -19.54
N VAL A 591 13.17 3.20 -18.34
CA VAL A 591 11.85 2.58 -18.10
C VAL A 591 10.79 3.68 -18.00
N ASN A 592 9.77 3.64 -18.86
CA ASN A 592 8.61 4.52 -18.74
C ASN A 592 7.73 4.05 -17.56
N PRO A 593 7.64 4.80 -16.45
CA PRO A 593 6.83 4.43 -15.31
C PRO A 593 5.31 4.46 -15.59
N HIS A 594 4.92 4.98 -16.75
CA HIS A 594 3.55 5.06 -17.25
C HIS A 594 3.26 4.10 -18.41
N GLU A 595 4.14 3.15 -18.70
CA GLU A 595 3.90 2.16 -19.75
C GLU A 595 2.63 1.35 -19.45
N LEU A 596 1.73 1.28 -20.44
CA LEU A 596 0.48 0.53 -20.33
C LEU A 596 0.69 -0.90 -20.79
N ALA A 597 0.40 -1.88 -19.93
CA ALA A 597 0.37 -3.26 -20.38
C ALA A 597 -0.71 -3.45 -21.46
N ILE A 598 -0.38 -4.20 -22.50
CA ILE A 598 -1.32 -4.53 -23.57
C ILE A 598 -2.42 -5.44 -23.00
N SER A 599 -3.66 -4.94 -23.02
CA SER A 599 -4.86 -5.68 -22.60
C SER A 599 -5.13 -6.89 -23.50
N ASN A 600 -5.79 -7.92 -22.97
CA ASN A 600 -6.28 -9.04 -23.79
C ASN A 600 -7.27 -8.54 -24.85
N TYR A 601 -8.11 -7.56 -24.53
CA TYR A 601 -8.98 -6.90 -25.50
C TYR A 601 -8.21 -6.38 -26.72
N GLN A 602 -7.12 -5.64 -26.51
CA GLN A 602 -6.26 -5.15 -27.60
C GLN A 602 -5.59 -6.30 -28.36
N ARG A 603 -5.12 -7.34 -27.66
CA ARG A 603 -4.53 -8.53 -28.29
C ARG A 603 -5.53 -9.25 -29.19
N TYR A 604 -6.73 -9.52 -28.69
CA TYR A 604 -7.80 -10.19 -29.43
C TYR A 604 -8.22 -9.40 -30.66
N ARG A 605 -8.17 -8.07 -30.58
CA ARG A 605 -8.43 -7.20 -31.71
C ARG A 605 -7.30 -7.12 -32.74
N SER A 606 -6.18 -7.83 -32.58
CA SER A 606 -5.11 -7.85 -33.61
C SER A 606 -5.53 -8.53 -34.93
N VAL A 607 -6.67 -9.23 -34.94
CA VAL A 607 -7.20 -9.96 -36.11
C VAL A 607 -8.52 -9.34 -36.61
N LEU A 608 -8.73 -9.36 -37.93
CA LEU A 608 -9.84 -8.67 -38.60
C LEU A 608 -11.23 -9.18 -38.19
N PHE A 609 -11.39 -10.48 -37.96
CA PHE A 609 -12.69 -11.07 -37.60
C PHE A 609 -13.21 -10.59 -36.22
N ASN A 610 -12.34 -9.96 -35.42
CA ASN A 610 -12.66 -9.34 -34.12
C ASN A 610 -12.79 -7.80 -34.20
N GLN A 611 -12.81 -7.23 -35.41
CA GLN A 611 -12.96 -5.79 -35.64
C GLN A 611 -14.20 -5.52 -36.51
N PRO A 612 -15.43 -5.76 -36.00
CA PRO A 612 -16.66 -5.60 -36.79
C PRO A 612 -16.90 -4.16 -37.28
N GLU A 613 -16.17 -3.18 -36.76
CA GLU A 613 -16.25 -1.76 -37.08
C GLU A 613 -15.21 -1.23 -38.07
N SER A 614 -14.18 -2.00 -38.39
CA SER A 614 -13.13 -1.58 -39.31
C SER A 614 -13.65 -1.42 -40.74
N TYR A 615 -13.15 -0.40 -41.45
CA TYR A 615 -13.48 -0.12 -42.85
C TYR A 615 -12.29 -0.46 -43.78
N PRO A 616 -12.49 -1.10 -44.95
CA PRO A 616 -13.76 -1.66 -45.45
C PRO A 616 -14.34 -2.72 -44.52
N PHE A 617 -15.68 -2.79 -44.43
CA PHE A 617 -16.35 -3.66 -43.47
C PHE A 617 -16.07 -5.13 -43.75
N TYR A 618 -15.30 -5.77 -42.87
CA TYR A 618 -15.05 -7.21 -42.93
C TYR A 618 -16.36 -8.02 -42.87
N TYR A 619 -17.38 -7.52 -42.16
CA TYR A 619 -18.75 -8.07 -42.18
C TYR A 619 -19.71 -7.07 -42.86
N PRO A 620 -20.06 -7.25 -44.15
CA PRO A 620 -21.01 -6.39 -44.83
C PRO A 620 -22.36 -6.33 -44.11
N ILE A 621 -22.99 -5.16 -44.00
CA ILE A 621 -24.29 -5.03 -43.33
C ILE A 621 -25.37 -5.77 -44.12
N GLU A 622 -25.46 -5.53 -45.42
CA GLU A 622 -26.35 -6.29 -46.30
C GLU A 622 -25.75 -7.68 -46.57
N GLN A 623 -26.48 -8.72 -46.19
CA GLN A 623 -26.06 -10.11 -46.41
C GLN A 623 -27.22 -10.95 -46.94
N THR A 624 -26.95 -11.76 -47.96
CA THR A 624 -27.88 -12.80 -48.42
C THR A 624 -27.55 -14.12 -47.72
N ILE A 625 -28.46 -14.56 -46.86
CA ILE A 625 -28.36 -15.79 -46.07
C ILE A 625 -29.52 -16.72 -46.43
N ASN A 626 -29.27 -18.03 -46.49
CA ASN A 626 -30.34 -19.00 -46.72
C ASN A 626 -31.17 -19.17 -45.42
N PRO A 627 -32.44 -18.73 -45.37
CA PRO A 627 -33.25 -18.75 -44.14
C PRO A 627 -33.66 -20.17 -43.71
N ARG A 628 -33.39 -21.20 -44.53
CA ARG A 628 -33.55 -22.60 -44.15
C ARG A 628 -32.37 -23.14 -43.35
N LEU A 629 -31.16 -22.61 -43.60
CA LEU A 629 -29.91 -23.06 -42.96
C LEU A 629 -29.56 -22.21 -41.73
N TYR A 630 -29.85 -20.91 -41.81
CA TYR A 630 -29.55 -19.97 -40.74
C TYR A 630 -30.78 -19.16 -40.33
N LYS A 631 -30.85 -18.81 -39.06
CA LYS A 631 -31.92 -18.00 -38.47
C LYS A 631 -31.32 -16.75 -37.80
N PRO A 632 -32.01 -15.59 -37.81
CA PRO A 632 -31.54 -14.44 -37.06
C PRO A 632 -31.53 -14.72 -35.55
N VAL A 633 -30.60 -14.12 -34.83
CA VAL A 633 -30.46 -14.24 -33.36
C VAL A 633 -31.47 -13.36 -32.60
N GLY A 634 -31.98 -12.31 -33.25
CA GLY A 634 -33.03 -11.44 -32.73
C GLY A 634 -33.70 -10.65 -33.86
N THR A 635 -34.84 -10.02 -33.56
CA THR A 635 -35.57 -9.21 -34.53
C THR A 635 -34.78 -7.94 -34.87
N TRP A 636 -34.50 -7.11 -33.87
CA TRP A 636 -33.70 -5.90 -33.99
C TRP A 636 -32.27 -6.16 -33.53
N MET A 637 -31.31 -6.05 -34.43
CA MET A 637 -29.89 -6.23 -34.15
C MET A 637 -29.09 -5.10 -34.78
N GLY A 638 -28.02 -4.70 -34.10
CA GLY A 638 -27.20 -3.60 -34.58
C GLY A 638 -26.06 -3.26 -33.64
N ARG A 639 -25.29 -2.26 -34.06
CA ARG A 639 -24.12 -1.77 -33.33
C ARG A 639 -24.47 -0.50 -32.57
N LEU A 640 -24.08 -0.45 -31.30
CA LEU A 640 -24.19 0.77 -30.52
C LEU A 640 -23.04 1.73 -30.85
N LEU A 641 -23.36 3.00 -31.05
CA LEU A 641 -22.38 4.06 -31.24
C LEU A 641 -22.58 5.14 -30.20
N LEU A 642 -21.52 5.46 -29.46
CA LEU A 642 -21.55 6.57 -28.53
C LEU A 642 -21.68 7.89 -29.33
N PRO A 643 -22.64 8.77 -29.01
CA PRO A 643 -22.79 10.04 -29.70
C PRO A 643 -21.59 10.96 -29.40
N LYS A 644 -21.32 11.91 -30.32
CA LYS A 644 -20.39 13.00 -30.02
C LYS A 644 -20.98 13.91 -28.94
N SER A 645 -20.14 14.56 -28.14
CA SER A 645 -20.56 15.42 -27.02
C SER A 645 -21.61 16.48 -27.44
N ASN A 646 -21.47 17.07 -28.63
CA ASN A 646 -22.41 18.06 -29.17
C ASN A 646 -23.76 17.47 -29.63
N GLN A 647 -23.85 16.17 -29.88
CA GLN A 647 -25.08 15.47 -30.27
C GLN A 647 -25.86 14.95 -29.05
N ARG A 648 -25.14 14.69 -27.96
CA ARG A 648 -25.64 14.03 -26.74
C ARG A 648 -26.93 14.66 -26.18
N GLN A 649 -26.94 15.98 -25.98
CA GLN A 649 -28.07 16.68 -25.35
C GLN A 649 -29.37 16.58 -26.16
N ARG A 650 -29.28 16.55 -27.49
CA ARG A 650 -30.45 16.45 -28.38
C ARG A 650 -30.96 15.02 -28.50
N LEU A 651 -30.05 14.05 -28.41
CA LEU A 651 -30.34 12.64 -28.68
C LEU A 651 -30.97 11.92 -27.49
N ARG A 652 -30.59 12.28 -26.25
CA ARG A 652 -31.08 11.66 -24.99
C ARG A 652 -30.97 10.12 -24.99
N GLY A 653 -29.84 9.59 -25.45
CA GLY A 653 -29.60 8.15 -25.63
C GLY A 653 -28.30 7.88 -26.37
N VAL A 654 -28.28 6.85 -27.21
CA VAL A 654 -27.13 6.50 -28.06
C VAL A 654 -27.54 6.33 -29.53
N LEU A 655 -26.56 6.24 -30.43
CA LEU A 655 -26.82 5.92 -31.83
C LEU A 655 -26.83 4.40 -32.01
N PHE A 656 -27.61 3.93 -32.98
CA PHE A 656 -27.76 2.52 -33.32
C PHE A 656 -27.67 2.33 -34.83
N GLU A 657 -26.66 1.61 -35.29
CA GLU A 657 -26.53 1.21 -36.69
C GLU A 657 -27.29 -0.09 -36.90
N VAL A 658 -28.38 -0.01 -37.68
CA VAL A 658 -29.31 -1.12 -37.85
C VAL A 658 -28.70 -2.16 -38.77
N HIS A 659 -28.53 -3.38 -38.28
CA HIS A 659 -28.00 -4.51 -39.06
C HIS A 659 -29.06 -5.52 -39.46
N HIS A 660 -30.16 -5.59 -38.71
CA HIS A 660 -31.28 -6.48 -38.96
C HIS A 660 -32.53 -5.94 -38.24
N THR A 661 -33.70 -6.13 -38.86
CA THR A 661 -35.01 -5.77 -38.34
C THR A 661 -36.08 -6.70 -38.94
N ASP A 662 -37.33 -6.58 -38.50
CA ASP A 662 -38.46 -7.20 -39.19
C ASP A 662 -38.72 -6.56 -40.57
N GLU A 663 -39.43 -7.29 -41.44
CA GLU A 663 -39.69 -6.91 -42.83
C GLU A 663 -40.31 -5.52 -43.00
N ARG A 664 -41.08 -5.03 -42.01
CA ARG A 664 -41.76 -3.73 -42.08
C ARG A 664 -40.76 -2.57 -42.12
N TYR A 665 -39.62 -2.72 -41.44
CA TYR A 665 -38.62 -1.66 -41.29
C TYR A 665 -37.33 -1.94 -42.06
N GLN A 666 -37.35 -2.85 -43.03
CA GLN A 666 -36.15 -3.27 -43.78
C GLN A 666 -35.38 -2.09 -44.41
N TYR A 667 -36.07 -1.01 -44.79
CA TYR A 667 -35.45 0.21 -45.33
C TYR A 667 -34.52 0.93 -44.34
N LEU A 668 -34.60 0.64 -43.04
CA LEU A 668 -33.71 1.19 -42.01
C LEU A 668 -32.38 0.43 -41.90
N VAL A 669 -32.27 -0.77 -42.47
CA VAL A 669 -31.01 -1.55 -42.45
C VAL A 669 -29.90 -0.75 -43.13
N GLY A 670 -28.73 -0.69 -42.50
CA GLY A 670 -27.59 0.12 -42.94
C GLY A 670 -27.63 1.58 -42.50
N GLN A 671 -28.73 2.06 -41.92
CA GLN A 671 -28.84 3.42 -41.39
C GLN A 671 -28.39 3.51 -39.93
N VAL A 672 -27.90 4.69 -39.56
CA VAL A 672 -27.62 5.07 -38.17
C VAL A 672 -28.78 5.89 -37.63
N ILE A 673 -29.52 5.33 -36.68
CA ILE A 673 -30.71 5.91 -36.06
C ILE A 673 -30.51 6.17 -34.56
N ASN A 674 -31.45 6.85 -33.91
CA ASN A 674 -31.37 7.08 -32.47
C ASN A 674 -31.91 5.87 -31.72
N LEU A 675 -31.33 5.56 -30.56
CA LEU A 675 -31.82 4.58 -29.61
C LEU A 675 -31.94 5.23 -28.23
N ARG A 676 -33.13 5.19 -27.64
CA ARG A 676 -33.41 5.75 -26.33
C ARG A 676 -34.26 4.83 -25.47
N TRP A 677 -34.23 5.10 -24.18
CA TRP A 677 -35.17 4.50 -23.24
C TRP A 677 -36.58 5.05 -23.42
N SER A 678 -37.56 4.25 -22.99
CA SER A 678 -38.95 4.63 -22.83
C SER A 678 -39.11 5.79 -21.84
N ASP A 679 -39.97 6.76 -22.20
CA ASP A 679 -40.33 7.90 -21.37
C ASP A 679 -41.41 7.55 -20.31
N ASP A 680 -41.69 6.25 -20.11
CA ASP A 680 -42.59 5.78 -19.05
C ASP A 680 -42.01 6.19 -17.68
N PRO A 681 -42.82 6.77 -16.76
CA PRO A 681 -42.34 7.18 -15.44
C PRO A 681 -41.61 6.08 -14.66
N ALA A 682 -42.04 4.82 -14.78
CA ALA A 682 -41.40 3.70 -14.08
C ALA A 682 -40.00 3.40 -14.61
N ASP A 683 -39.83 3.40 -15.94
CA ASP A 683 -38.54 3.18 -16.61
C ASP A 683 -37.58 4.35 -16.29
N THR A 684 -38.10 5.58 -16.36
CA THR A 684 -37.34 6.81 -16.13
C THR A 684 -36.75 6.87 -14.72
N ALA A 685 -37.54 6.49 -13.70
CA ALA A 685 -37.08 6.45 -12.31
C ALA A 685 -35.89 5.48 -12.13
N LEU A 686 -36.00 4.26 -12.67
CA LEU A 686 -34.93 3.26 -12.60
C LEU A 686 -33.65 3.75 -13.28
N ILE A 687 -33.77 4.37 -14.47
CA ILE A 687 -32.63 4.89 -15.23
C ILE A 687 -31.93 6.02 -14.47
N GLN A 688 -32.69 6.92 -13.84
CA GLN A 688 -32.13 8.02 -13.05
C GLN A 688 -31.32 7.52 -11.85
N GLU A 689 -31.76 6.45 -11.16
CA GLU A 689 -31.03 5.88 -10.01
C GLU A 689 -29.63 5.38 -10.37
N VAL A 690 -29.49 4.80 -11.57
CA VAL A 690 -28.23 4.21 -12.06
C VAL A 690 -27.42 5.15 -12.98
N THR A 691 -27.93 6.36 -13.25
CA THR A 691 -27.20 7.39 -13.98
C THR A 691 -26.13 8.00 -13.07
N LYS A 692 -24.89 8.11 -13.56
CA LYS A 692 -23.73 8.57 -12.76
C LYS A 692 -22.83 9.52 -13.53
N ASP A 693 -22.17 10.42 -12.82
CA ASP A 693 -21.03 11.17 -13.36
C ASP A 693 -19.81 10.25 -13.44
N VAL A 694 -19.04 10.37 -14.51
CA VAL A 694 -17.84 9.56 -14.75
C VAL A 694 -16.62 10.46 -14.76
N HIS A 695 -15.80 10.32 -13.72
CA HIS A 695 -14.51 11.02 -13.58
C HIS A 695 -13.47 10.02 -13.08
N PHE A 696 -12.37 9.90 -13.82
CA PHE A 696 -11.29 9.01 -13.44
C PHE A 696 -10.48 9.61 -12.29
N VAL A 697 -10.27 8.79 -11.26
CA VAL A 697 -9.33 9.04 -10.17
C VAL A 697 -7.96 8.46 -10.54
N ASP A 698 -6.89 8.87 -9.86
CA ASP A 698 -5.51 8.44 -10.14
C ASP A 698 -5.34 6.91 -10.20
N ARG A 699 -6.12 6.18 -9.39
CA ARG A 699 -6.14 4.70 -9.38
C ARG A 699 -6.53 4.07 -10.71
N VAL A 700 -7.26 4.78 -11.57
CA VAL A 700 -7.59 4.31 -12.92
C VAL A 700 -6.32 4.17 -13.76
N GLN A 701 -5.34 5.05 -13.61
CA GLN A 701 -4.07 4.96 -14.36
C GLN A 701 -3.30 3.70 -13.97
N VAL A 702 -3.18 3.40 -12.68
CA VAL A 702 -2.57 2.14 -12.20
C VAL A 702 -3.30 0.94 -12.78
N SER A 703 -4.63 0.96 -12.75
CA SER A 703 -5.42 -0.15 -13.32
C SER A 703 -5.21 -0.31 -14.83
N LYS A 704 -4.94 0.75 -15.57
CA LYS A 704 -4.61 0.68 -17.00
C LYS A 704 -3.19 0.17 -17.23
N GLN A 705 -2.24 0.54 -16.38
CA GLN A 705 -0.87 0.00 -16.39
C GLN A 705 -0.88 -1.53 -16.22
N GLU A 706 -1.84 -2.07 -15.46
CA GLU A 706 -2.09 -3.52 -15.32
C GLU A 706 -2.80 -4.16 -16.54
N GLY A 707 -3.17 -3.35 -17.54
CA GLY A 707 -3.81 -3.76 -18.78
C GLY A 707 -5.34 -3.87 -18.71
N ASN A 708 -6.00 -3.34 -17.68
CA ASN A 708 -7.47 -3.34 -17.62
C ASN A 708 -8.05 -2.27 -18.54
N VAL A 709 -9.14 -2.62 -19.23
CA VAL A 709 -9.85 -1.71 -20.14
C VAL A 709 -10.84 -0.84 -19.35
N HIS A 710 -10.73 0.48 -19.54
CA HIS A 710 -11.60 1.48 -18.92
C HIS A 710 -12.39 2.25 -19.99
N PRO A 711 -13.56 2.82 -19.64
CA PRO A 711 -14.41 3.58 -20.56
C PRO A 711 -13.87 4.99 -20.81
N ASP A 712 -12.68 5.11 -21.39
CA ASP A 712 -11.95 6.37 -21.59
C ASP A 712 -12.78 7.46 -22.29
N ARG A 713 -13.66 7.04 -23.20
CA ARG A 713 -14.53 7.92 -23.98
C ARG A 713 -15.62 8.61 -23.15
N LEU A 714 -15.87 8.11 -21.95
CA LEU A 714 -16.84 8.63 -20.98
C LEU A 714 -16.17 9.43 -19.86
N ASN A 715 -14.83 9.49 -19.81
CA ASN A 715 -14.16 10.26 -18.78
C ASN A 715 -14.54 11.75 -18.88
N HIS A 716 -14.85 12.35 -17.73
CA HIS A 716 -15.40 13.70 -17.58
C HIS A 716 -16.84 13.92 -18.08
N TRP A 717 -17.58 12.85 -18.41
CA TRP A 717 -19.00 12.99 -18.75
C TRP A 717 -19.86 13.00 -17.48
N LEU A 718 -20.77 13.97 -17.42
CA LEU A 718 -21.79 14.05 -16.36
C LEU A 718 -23.05 13.28 -16.76
N ALA A 719 -23.76 12.71 -15.79
CA ALA A 719 -25.03 12.02 -15.96
C ALA A 719 -25.02 10.96 -17.08
N VAL A 720 -23.99 10.10 -17.11
CA VAL A 720 -23.87 8.98 -18.03
C VAL A 720 -24.97 7.97 -17.75
N THR A 721 -25.84 7.75 -18.74
CA THR A 721 -26.93 6.78 -18.67
C THR A 721 -26.43 5.34 -18.92
N PRO A 722 -27.20 4.30 -18.57
CA PRO A 722 -26.81 2.91 -18.84
C PRO A 722 -26.55 2.59 -20.32
N LEU A 723 -27.29 3.22 -21.25
CA LEU A 723 -27.06 3.04 -22.69
C LEU A 723 -25.72 3.67 -23.12
N GLU A 724 -25.41 4.86 -22.62
CA GLU A 724 -24.13 5.53 -22.88
C GLU A 724 -22.97 4.76 -22.26
N SER A 725 -23.15 4.22 -21.05
CA SER A 725 -22.19 3.33 -20.39
C SER A 725 -21.90 2.09 -21.25
N LEU A 726 -22.95 1.42 -21.75
CA LEU A 726 -22.81 0.25 -22.62
C LEU A 726 -22.10 0.57 -23.95
N ALA A 727 -22.47 1.68 -24.61
CA ALA A 727 -21.88 2.09 -25.90
C ALA A 727 -20.45 2.66 -25.78
N GLY A 728 -20.12 3.26 -24.63
CA GLY A 728 -18.82 3.88 -24.34
C GLY A 728 -17.87 3.02 -23.50
N ALA A 729 -18.26 1.78 -23.18
CA ALA A 729 -17.50 0.89 -22.30
C ALA A 729 -16.09 0.54 -22.83
N ARG A 730 -15.92 0.59 -24.16
CA ARG A 730 -14.69 0.20 -24.86
C ARG A 730 -14.10 1.36 -25.69
N PRO A 731 -12.80 1.31 -26.03
CA PRO A 731 -12.12 2.34 -26.82
C PRO A 731 -12.72 2.63 -28.21
N VAL A 732 -13.51 1.71 -28.76
CA VAL A 732 -14.14 1.84 -30.09
C VAL A 732 -15.63 1.45 -30.04
N ASN A 733 -16.38 1.74 -31.11
CA ASN A 733 -17.78 1.33 -31.24
C ASN A 733 -17.85 -0.11 -31.78
N ASP A 734 -17.61 -1.12 -30.96
CA ASP A 734 -17.59 -2.55 -31.35
C ASP A 734 -18.70 -3.38 -30.67
N VAL A 735 -19.60 -2.73 -29.94
CA VAL A 735 -20.64 -3.42 -29.16
C VAL A 735 -21.84 -3.73 -30.04
N LEU A 736 -21.97 -5.01 -30.41
CA LEU A 736 -23.14 -5.56 -31.10
C LEU A 736 -24.19 -6.02 -30.09
N VAL A 737 -25.45 -5.65 -30.33
CA VAL A 737 -26.57 -6.00 -29.45
C VAL A 737 -27.79 -6.46 -30.23
N LYS A 738 -28.62 -7.27 -29.58
CA LYS A 738 -30.04 -7.43 -29.92
C LYS A 738 -30.90 -6.62 -28.95
N LEU A 739 -31.97 -5.99 -29.45
CA LEU A 739 -32.93 -5.29 -28.61
C LEU A 739 -33.97 -6.30 -28.09
N ALA A 740 -34.05 -6.45 -26.77
CA ALA A 740 -34.94 -7.42 -26.14
C ALA A 740 -36.35 -6.85 -25.92
N GLY A 741 -37.37 -7.62 -26.31
CA GLY A 741 -38.78 -7.21 -26.15
C GLY A 741 -39.27 -6.27 -27.26
N PRO A 742 -40.46 -5.65 -27.07
CA PRO A 742 -41.03 -4.77 -28.07
C PRO A 742 -40.19 -3.51 -28.30
N VAL A 743 -39.97 -3.17 -29.58
CA VAL A 743 -39.30 -1.94 -30.01
C VAL A 743 -40.35 -1.03 -30.64
N ILE A 744 -40.43 0.22 -30.17
CA ILE A 744 -41.30 1.24 -30.77
C ILE A 744 -40.44 2.09 -31.71
N VAL A 745 -40.89 2.24 -32.96
CA VAL A 745 -40.24 3.07 -33.96
C VAL A 745 -41.00 4.39 -34.06
N LEU A 746 -40.29 5.50 -33.85
CA LEU A 746 -40.81 6.85 -33.99
C LEU A 746 -40.16 7.52 -35.20
N GLU A 747 -40.99 7.93 -36.16
CA GLU A 747 -40.57 8.63 -37.36
C GLU A 747 -41.28 9.96 -37.48
N GLU A 748 -40.50 11.04 -37.50
CA GLU A 748 -40.98 12.40 -37.70
C GLU A 748 -40.32 13.00 -38.94
N VAL A 749 -41.09 13.73 -39.74
CA VAL A 749 -40.62 14.30 -41.01
C VAL A 749 -39.47 15.27 -40.75
N GLY A 750 -38.32 15.01 -41.40
CA GLY A 750 -37.11 15.84 -41.27
C GLY A 750 -36.24 15.53 -40.05
N LEU A 751 -36.62 14.56 -39.21
CA LEU A 751 -35.82 14.09 -38.09
C LEU A 751 -35.30 12.66 -38.34
N ARG A 752 -34.22 12.32 -37.63
CA ARG A 752 -33.68 10.95 -37.64
C ARG A 752 -34.66 10.02 -36.91
N PRO A 753 -35.00 8.84 -37.46
CA PRO A 753 -35.82 7.85 -36.79
C PRO A 753 -35.28 7.50 -35.39
N THR A 754 -36.18 7.19 -34.47
CA THR A 754 -35.83 6.86 -33.08
C THR A 754 -36.46 5.53 -32.66
N LEU A 755 -35.62 4.62 -32.18
CA LEU A 755 -36.04 3.40 -31.51
C LEU A 755 -36.19 3.67 -30.02
N VAL A 756 -37.30 3.22 -29.45
CA VAL A 756 -37.59 3.31 -28.02
C VAL A 756 -37.67 1.91 -27.43
N ILE A 757 -36.89 1.67 -26.37
CA ILE A 757 -36.78 0.38 -25.69
C ILE A 757 -37.15 0.50 -24.20
N ARG A 758 -37.66 -0.60 -23.65
CA ARG A 758 -37.95 -0.75 -22.20
C ARG A 758 -37.00 -1.68 -21.47
N ARG A 759 -36.31 -2.55 -22.21
CA ARG A 759 -35.34 -3.51 -21.65
C ARG A 759 -33.95 -3.19 -22.16
N GLU A 760 -32.97 -3.47 -21.30
CA GLU A 760 -31.57 -3.41 -21.64
C GLU A 760 -31.25 -4.20 -22.92
N PRO A 761 -30.47 -3.62 -23.85
CA PRO A 761 -29.93 -4.37 -24.99
C PRO A 761 -29.09 -5.55 -24.52
N VAL A 762 -29.21 -6.68 -25.23
CA VAL A 762 -28.44 -7.90 -24.93
C VAL A 762 -27.26 -7.96 -25.87
N GLN A 763 -26.04 -8.01 -25.34
CA GLN A 763 -24.81 -8.13 -26.13
C GLN A 763 -24.77 -9.48 -26.85
N ILE A 764 -24.39 -9.47 -28.14
CA ILE A 764 -24.32 -10.65 -29.03
C ILE A 764 -22.98 -10.69 -29.77
N SER A 765 -22.58 -11.86 -30.29
CA SER A 765 -21.35 -12.01 -31.08
C SER A 765 -21.58 -11.97 -32.59
N GLY A 766 -22.72 -12.47 -33.06
CA GLY A 766 -23.06 -12.54 -34.48
C GLY A 766 -24.56 -12.41 -34.72
N ARG A 767 -24.95 -12.26 -35.99
CA ARG A 767 -26.33 -11.95 -36.39
C ARG A 767 -27.17 -13.19 -36.70
N PHE A 768 -26.54 -14.25 -37.15
CA PHE A 768 -27.22 -15.46 -37.62
C PHE A 768 -26.69 -16.69 -36.88
N GLN A 769 -27.61 -17.59 -36.54
CA GLN A 769 -27.31 -18.87 -35.91
C GLN A 769 -27.65 -20.02 -36.87
N GLY A 770 -26.94 -21.14 -36.74
CA GLY A 770 -27.16 -22.39 -37.49
C GLY A 770 -27.04 -23.61 -36.59
N LEU A 771 -27.55 -24.75 -37.06
CA LEU A 771 -27.47 -26.05 -36.37
C LEU A 771 -26.80 -27.07 -37.29
N VAL A 772 -25.60 -27.52 -36.94
CA VAL A 772 -24.68 -28.21 -37.86
C VAL A 772 -23.91 -29.36 -37.21
N THR A 773 -23.36 -30.27 -38.00
CA THR A 773 -22.22 -31.12 -37.65
C THR A 773 -21.00 -30.72 -38.47
N ILE A 774 -19.81 -30.92 -37.92
CA ILE A 774 -18.54 -30.62 -38.59
C ILE A 774 -18.02 -31.92 -39.22
N LEU A 775 -17.83 -31.96 -40.54
CA LEU A 775 -17.39 -33.16 -41.25
C LEU A 775 -15.87 -33.30 -41.29
N GLY A 776 -15.16 -32.18 -41.42
CA GLY A 776 -13.70 -32.17 -41.45
C GLY A 776 -13.13 -30.80 -41.82
N SER A 777 -11.84 -30.63 -41.57
CA SER A 777 -11.10 -29.44 -42.00
C SER A 777 -10.81 -29.49 -43.50
N LEU A 778 -10.94 -28.34 -44.15
CA LEU A 778 -10.56 -28.09 -45.55
C LEU A 778 -9.21 -27.35 -45.65
N GLY A 779 -8.51 -27.12 -44.53
CA GLY A 779 -7.32 -26.27 -44.45
C GLY A 779 -7.64 -24.79 -44.30
N ASP A 780 -6.65 -23.97 -43.93
CA ASP A 780 -6.77 -22.51 -43.77
C ASP A 780 -7.96 -22.06 -42.91
N ASP A 781 -8.17 -22.73 -41.77
CA ASP A 781 -9.31 -22.52 -40.87
C ASP A 781 -10.70 -22.72 -41.50
N ARG A 782 -10.79 -23.33 -42.69
CA ARG A 782 -12.06 -23.70 -43.34
C ARG A 782 -12.48 -25.11 -42.92
N PHE A 783 -13.79 -25.30 -42.79
CA PHE A 783 -14.38 -26.58 -42.40
C PHE A 783 -15.61 -26.87 -43.25
N GLN A 784 -15.74 -28.13 -43.65
CA GLN A 784 -16.97 -28.61 -44.29
C GLN A 784 -17.99 -28.90 -43.20
N LEU A 785 -19.15 -28.26 -43.26
CA LEU A 785 -20.26 -28.51 -42.36
C LEU A 785 -21.40 -29.24 -43.04
N ARG A 786 -22.25 -29.88 -42.24
CA ARG A 786 -23.54 -30.42 -42.66
C ARG A 786 -24.65 -29.90 -41.79
N HIS A 787 -25.68 -29.31 -42.39
CA HIS A 787 -26.80 -28.72 -41.68
C HIS A 787 -27.81 -29.76 -41.19
N TYR A 788 -28.49 -29.44 -40.10
CA TYR A 788 -29.66 -30.18 -39.64
C TYR A 788 -30.79 -30.08 -40.66
N ASN A 789 -31.45 -31.20 -40.91
CA ASN A 789 -32.58 -31.31 -41.81
C ASN A 789 -33.87 -31.47 -40.99
N PRO A 790 -34.75 -30.44 -40.96
CA PRO A 790 -35.99 -30.51 -40.20
C PRO A 790 -36.95 -31.62 -40.65
N GLN A 791 -36.87 -32.05 -41.92
CA GLN A 791 -37.73 -33.09 -42.48
C GLN A 791 -37.32 -34.49 -42.02
N SER A 792 -36.03 -34.83 -42.09
CA SER A 792 -35.51 -36.14 -41.66
C SER A 792 -35.25 -36.20 -40.14
N ARG A 793 -35.11 -35.04 -39.48
CA ARG A 793 -34.64 -34.88 -38.10
C ARG A 793 -33.22 -35.40 -37.84
N HIS A 794 -32.39 -35.40 -38.89
CA HIS A 794 -31.00 -35.81 -38.85
C HIS A 794 -30.07 -34.74 -39.44
N PHE A 795 -28.77 -34.89 -39.22
CA PHE A 795 -27.75 -34.10 -39.90
C PHE A 795 -27.43 -34.74 -41.26
N ASP A 796 -28.37 -34.62 -42.18
CA ASP A 796 -28.29 -35.06 -43.59
C ASP A 796 -28.73 -33.93 -44.56
N GLY A 797 -28.71 -32.69 -44.08
CA GLY A 797 -29.08 -31.51 -44.86
C GLY A 797 -27.99 -31.03 -45.81
N VAL A 798 -28.10 -29.77 -46.22
CA VAL A 798 -27.12 -29.12 -47.11
C VAL A 798 -25.74 -29.12 -46.46
N GLU A 799 -24.72 -29.43 -47.24
CA GLU A 799 -23.33 -29.27 -46.84
C GLU A 799 -22.75 -27.99 -47.43
N GLU A 800 -21.98 -27.25 -46.65
CA GLU A 800 -21.28 -26.05 -47.13
C GLU A 800 -19.95 -25.84 -46.40
N PRO A 801 -18.95 -25.24 -47.07
CA PRO A 801 -17.74 -24.78 -46.40
C PRO A 801 -18.03 -23.52 -45.59
N VAL A 802 -17.46 -23.44 -44.40
CA VAL A 802 -17.47 -22.24 -43.55
C VAL A 802 -16.08 -21.93 -43.03
N TYR A 803 -15.89 -20.71 -42.52
CA TYR A 803 -14.65 -20.27 -41.91
C TYR A 803 -14.77 -20.29 -40.37
N ILE A 804 -13.93 -21.08 -39.71
CA ILE A 804 -13.86 -21.21 -38.25
C ILE A 804 -12.46 -20.72 -37.81
N PRO A 805 -12.25 -19.40 -37.65
CA PRO A 805 -10.92 -18.81 -37.50
C PRO A 805 -10.16 -19.33 -36.28
N SER A 806 -8.84 -19.44 -36.39
CA SER A 806 -7.95 -19.62 -35.24
C SER A 806 -8.00 -18.38 -34.34
N VAL A 807 -8.11 -18.58 -33.02
CA VAL A 807 -8.22 -17.50 -32.03
C VAL A 807 -6.85 -17.00 -31.59
N VAL A 808 -6.80 -15.77 -31.08
CA VAL A 808 -5.59 -15.17 -30.52
C VAL A 808 -5.43 -15.58 -29.06
N ALA A 809 -4.21 -15.92 -28.65
CA ALA A 809 -3.91 -16.23 -27.25
C ALA A 809 -4.00 -15.00 -26.33
N ASP A 810 -4.41 -15.22 -25.10
CA ASP A 810 -4.37 -14.23 -24.03
C ASP A 810 -2.92 -13.87 -23.62
N ARG A 811 -2.77 -12.93 -22.68
CA ARG A 811 -1.45 -12.53 -22.16
C ARG A 811 -0.66 -13.66 -21.48
N ASN A 812 -1.31 -14.75 -21.09
CA ASN A 812 -0.70 -15.94 -20.49
C ASN A 812 -0.44 -17.04 -21.54
N GLY A 813 -0.72 -16.79 -22.82
CA GLY A 813 -0.59 -17.74 -23.91
C GLY A 813 -1.70 -18.80 -23.95
N VAL A 814 -2.85 -18.57 -23.33
CA VAL A 814 -4.03 -19.46 -23.37
C VAL A 814 -4.92 -19.08 -24.55
N PHE A 815 -5.36 -20.07 -25.32
CA PHE A 815 -6.31 -19.90 -26.41
C PHE A 815 -7.73 -20.21 -25.92
N PRO A 816 -8.68 -19.25 -25.89
CA PRO A 816 -9.97 -19.46 -25.24
C PRO A 816 -10.81 -20.60 -25.84
N SER A 817 -10.96 -20.66 -27.17
CA SER A 817 -11.71 -21.74 -27.85
C SER A 817 -11.10 -22.07 -29.23
N THR A 818 -10.22 -23.07 -29.26
CA THR A 818 -9.50 -23.47 -30.48
C THR A 818 -10.39 -24.18 -31.50
N ASN A 819 -10.06 -24.10 -32.79
CA ASN A 819 -10.70 -24.88 -33.85
C ASN A 819 -10.07 -26.27 -34.06
N TYR A 820 -9.11 -26.65 -33.23
CA TYR A 820 -8.34 -27.87 -33.38
C TYR A 820 -9.21 -29.11 -33.11
N GLN A 821 -9.27 -30.03 -34.09
CA GLN A 821 -9.94 -31.32 -33.99
C GLN A 821 -11.43 -31.25 -33.59
N LEU A 822 -12.13 -30.16 -33.93
CA LEU A 822 -13.56 -30.02 -33.63
C LEU A 822 -14.41 -31.14 -34.23
N GLU A 823 -14.03 -31.64 -35.42
CA GLU A 823 -14.68 -32.75 -36.11
C GLU A 823 -14.56 -34.08 -35.34
N GLN A 824 -13.51 -34.24 -34.52
CA GLN A 824 -13.24 -35.41 -33.70
C GLN A 824 -13.82 -35.30 -32.29
N SER A 825 -14.45 -34.16 -31.97
CA SER A 825 -15.03 -33.94 -30.65
C SER A 825 -16.12 -34.97 -30.34
N PRO A 826 -16.16 -35.55 -29.12
CA PRO A 826 -17.17 -36.54 -28.72
C PRO A 826 -18.61 -36.04 -28.83
N VAL A 827 -18.82 -34.72 -28.79
CA VAL A 827 -20.14 -34.10 -28.88
C VAL A 827 -20.55 -33.73 -30.31
N ASN A 828 -19.62 -33.79 -31.28
CA ASN A 828 -19.90 -33.45 -32.68
C ASN A 828 -21.09 -34.22 -33.28
N PRO A 829 -21.30 -35.54 -33.03
CA PRO A 829 -22.47 -36.24 -33.55
C PRO A 829 -23.83 -35.72 -33.07
N GLN A 830 -23.87 -35.04 -31.92
CA GLN A 830 -25.08 -34.41 -31.36
C GLN A 830 -25.32 -33.00 -31.93
N GLY A 831 -24.38 -32.51 -32.73
CA GLY A 831 -24.43 -31.23 -33.40
C GLY A 831 -23.92 -30.06 -32.56
N TRP A 832 -23.62 -28.99 -33.28
CA TRP A 832 -23.17 -27.71 -32.77
C TRP A 832 -24.18 -26.62 -33.13
N ARG A 833 -24.44 -25.74 -32.18
CA ARG A 833 -25.00 -24.42 -32.48
C ARG A 833 -23.85 -23.50 -32.82
N ILE A 834 -23.92 -22.89 -33.99
CA ILE A 834 -22.94 -21.89 -34.43
C ILE A 834 -23.63 -20.54 -34.56
N THR A 835 -22.93 -19.47 -34.19
CA THR A 835 -23.38 -18.09 -34.44
C THR A 835 -22.29 -17.33 -35.19
N GLY A 836 -22.69 -16.54 -36.19
CA GLY A 836 -21.77 -15.93 -37.13
C GLY A 836 -22.41 -14.94 -38.09
N MET A 837 -21.60 -14.53 -39.07
CA MET A 837 -21.94 -13.60 -40.15
C MET A 837 -21.09 -13.92 -41.38
N LYS A 838 -21.54 -13.54 -42.59
CA LYS A 838 -20.68 -13.62 -43.77
C LYS A 838 -19.61 -12.54 -43.77
N ASN A 839 -18.38 -12.91 -44.14
CA ASN A 839 -17.33 -11.94 -44.42
C ASN A 839 -17.55 -11.25 -45.79
N GLU A 840 -16.67 -10.32 -46.13
CA GLU A 840 -16.63 -9.62 -47.43
C GLU A 840 -16.45 -10.56 -48.65
N GLN A 841 -15.91 -11.78 -48.44
CA GLN A 841 -15.82 -12.83 -49.46
C GLN A 841 -17.11 -13.69 -49.56
N GLY A 842 -18.09 -13.48 -48.69
CA GLY A 842 -19.34 -14.23 -48.65
C GLY A 842 -19.29 -15.57 -47.90
N GLU A 843 -18.16 -15.89 -47.24
CA GLU A 843 -17.98 -17.09 -46.40
C GLU A 843 -18.61 -16.86 -45.02
N PHE A 844 -19.33 -17.85 -44.49
CA PHE A 844 -19.89 -17.74 -43.13
C PHE A 844 -18.78 -17.91 -42.08
N VAL A 845 -18.56 -16.89 -41.26
CA VAL A 845 -17.55 -16.89 -40.20
C VAL A 845 -18.19 -17.29 -38.88
N VAL A 846 -17.71 -18.39 -38.28
CA VAL A 846 -18.19 -18.90 -36.99
C VAL A 846 -17.48 -18.19 -35.84
N LEU A 847 -18.20 -17.29 -35.18
CA LEU A 847 -17.71 -16.49 -34.05
C LEU A 847 -18.02 -17.12 -32.69
N SER A 848 -19.09 -17.89 -32.62
CA SER A 848 -19.47 -18.62 -31.41
C SER A 848 -19.86 -20.06 -31.74
N LEU A 849 -19.54 -21.00 -30.85
CA LEU A 849 -20.02 -22.38 -30.91
C LEU A 849 -20.44 -22.89 -29.53
N ALA A 850 -21.40 -23.81 -29.50
CA ALA A 850 -21.69 -24.60 -28.31
C ALA A 850 -22.36 -25.94 -28.70
N PRO A 851 -22.20 -27.01 -27.90
CA PRO A 851 -22.87 -28.28 -28.16
C PRO A 851 -24.39 -28.13 -28.15
N ALA A 852 -25.07 -28.55 -29.21
CA ALA A 852 -26.50 -28.28 -29.38
C ALA A 852 -27.36 -28.94 -28.30
N SER A 853 -26.99 -30.15 -27.87
CA SER A 853 -27.68 -30.95 -26.87
C SER A 853 -27.61 -30.36 -25.45
N LEU A 854 -26.61 -29.52 -25.15
CA LEU A 854 -26.45 -28.84 -23.86
C LEU A 854 -27.63 -27.92 -23.55
N PHE A 855 -28.28 -27.36 -24.58
CA PHE A 855 -29.42 -26.46 -24.44
C PHE A 855 -30.77 -27.20 -24.37
N GLY A 856 -30.81 -28.51 -24.62
CA GLY A 856 -32.07 -29.27 -24.58
C GLY A 856 -32.58 -29.42 -23.15
N VAL A 857 -33.90 -29.33 -22.95
CA VAL A 857 -34.53 -29.39 -21.62
C VAL A 857 -34.62 -30.81 -21.03
N THR A 858 -34.42 -31.84 -21.86
CA THR A 858 -34.46 -33.24 -21.43
C THR A 858 -33.16 -33.61 -20.70
N PRO A 859 -33.21 -34.09 -19.45
CA PRO A 859 -32.02 -34.54 -18.73
C PRO A 859 -31.55 -35.91 -19.22
N ASP A 860 -30.25 -36.16 -19.12
CA ASP A 860 -29.64 -37.47 -19.42
C ASP A 860 -29.78 -38.43 -18.21
N ARG A 861 -29.84 -37.87 -17.01
CA ARG A 861 -29.97 -38.61 -15.74
C ARG A 861 -30.78 -37.81 -14.72
N MET A 862 -31.52 -38.52 -13.86
CA MET A 862 -32.17 -37.95 -12.68
C MET A 862 -31.51 -38.47 -11.39
N ILE A 863 -31.35 -37.60 -10.39
CA ILE A 863 -30.88 -37.94 -9.05
C ILE A 863 -31.89 -37.39 -8.05
N GLU A 864 -32.42 -38.25 -7.20
CA GLU A 864 -33.48 -37.93 -6.25
C GLU A 864 -32.97 -38.04 -4.81
N GLY A 865 -33.52 -37.20 -3.93
CA GLY A 865 -33.21 -37.16 -2.51
C GLY A 865 -32.09 -36.19 -2.15
N LYS A 866 -32.31 -35.44 -1.06
CA LYS A 866 -31.37 -34.44 -0.52
C LYS A 866 -29.92 -34.91 -0.41
N ARG A 867 -29.70 -36.13 0.11
CA ARG A 867 -28.35 -36.64 0.37
C ARG A 867 -27.58 -36.91 -0.92
N ASP A 868 -28.24 -37.52 -1.92
CA ASP A 868 -27.60 -37.90 -3.17
C ASP A 868 -27.42 -36.70 -4.09
N THR A 869 -28.37 -35.77 -4.11
CA THR A 869 -28.23 -34.49 -4.82
C THR A 869 -27.09 -33.64 -4.26
N GLN A 870 -26.97 -33.54 -2.93
CA GLN A 870 -25.85 -32.86 -2.26
C GLN A 870 -24.51 -33.54 -2.58
N ARG A 871 -24.42 -34.88 -2.46
CA ARG A 871 -23.20 -35.64 -2.81
C ARG A 871 -22.79 -35.40 -4.27
N TYR A 872 -23.76 -35.31 -5.17
CA TYR A 872 -23.48 -35.07 -6.58
C TYR A 872 -22.82 -33.72 -6.81
N ILE A 873 -23.37 -32.65 -6.22
CA ILE A 873 -22.84 -31.28 -6.33
C ILE A 873 -21.44 -31.19 -5.68
N ASP A 874 -21.28 -31.76 -4.50
CA ASP A 874 -20.05 -31.61 -3.71
C ASP A 874 -18.90 -32.48 -4.22
N ARG A 875 -19.21 -33.63 -4.87
CA ARG A 875 -18.20 -34.64 -5.22
C ARG A 875 -18.37 -35.24 -6.61
N ASP A 876 -19.54 -35.82 -6.92
CA ASP A 876 -19.63 -36.73 -8.08
C ASP A 876 -19.53 -35.99 -9.43
N CYS A 877 -20.01 -34.75 -9.52
CA CYS A 877 -19.87 -33.93 -10.72
C CYS A 877 -18.41 -33.58 -11.01
N TRP A 878 -17.60 -33.33 -9.97
CA TRP A 878 -16.17 -32.99 -10.05
C TRP A 878 -15.22 -34.21 -10.08
N ALA A 879 -15.74 -35.43 -9.93
CA ALA A 879 -14.92 -36.64 -9.94
C ALA A 879 -14.39 -36.93 -11.36
N ASN A 880 -13.10 -37.30 -11.48
CA ASN A 880 -12.45 -37.74 -12.72
C ASN A 880 -12.56 -36.76 -13.91
N LEU A 881 -12.47 -35.44 -13.66
CA LEU A 881 -12.60 -34.41 -14.71
C LEU A 881 -11.68 -34.62 -15.92
N ALA A 882 -10.44 -35.06 -15.70
CA ALA A 882 -9.50 -35.33 -16.79
C ALA A 882 -10.02 -36.38 -17.79
N ALA A 883 -10.71 -37.42 -17.30
CA ALA A 883 -11.31 -38.46 -18.13
C ALA A 883 -12.64 -38.00 -18.79
N LYS A 884 -13.29 -36.97 -18.24
CA LYS A 884 -14.52 -36.36 -18.76
C LYS A 884 -14.27 -35.19 -19.72
N LYS A 885 -13.01 -34.85 -20.02
CA LYS A 885 -12.65 -33.73 -20.90
C LYS A 885 -13.32 -33.90 -22.28
N GLY A 886 -13.95 -32.82 -22.77
CA GLY A 886 -14.63 -32.80 -24.07
C GLY A 886 -16.02 -33.46 -24.09
N THR A 887 -16.53 -33.89 -22.93
CA THR A 887 -17.89 -34.47 -22.78
C THR A 887 -18.85 -33.48 -22.14
N ILE A 888 -20.15 -33.77 -22.24
CA ILE A 888 -21.22 -32.99 -21.61
C ILE A 888 -22.22 -33.93 -20.93
N SER A 889 -22.93 -33.41 -19.92
CA SER A 889 -24.01 -34.14 -19.24
C SER A 889 -25.05 -33.18 -18.67
N LYS A 890 -26.33 -33.56 -18.77
CA LYS A 890 -27.46 -32.87 -18.15
C LYS A 890 -28.06 -33.75 -17.06
N VAL A 891 -28.08 -33.25 -15.82
CA VAL A 891 -28.58 -34.01 -14.68
C VAL A 891 -29.68 -33.22 -13.98
N LEU A 892 -30.85 -33.83 -13.80
CA LEU A 892 -31.92 -33.27 -12.99
C LEU A 892 -31.76 -33.70 -11.53
N LEU A 893 -31.68 -32.73 -10.62
CA LEU A 893 -31.55 -32.96 -9.18
C LEU A 893 -32.88 -32.65 -8.49
N VAL A 894 -33.47 -33.62 -7.80
CA VAL A 894 -34.75 -33.49 -7.10
C VAL A 894 -34.54 -33.71 -5.60
N ASN A 895 -34.66 -32.65 -4.80
CA ASN A 895 -34.32 -32.68 -3.37
C ASN A 895 -35.36 -33.41 -2.50
N ASP A 896 -36.65 -33.16 -2.73
CA ASP A 896 -37.77 -33.79 -2.02
C ASP A 896 -38.52 -34.74 -2.97
N PRO A 897 -38.55 -36.05 -2.69
CA PRO A 897 -39.30 -37.03 -3.49
C PRO A 897 -40.82 -36.74 -3.55
N ASN A 898 -41.39 -36.04 -2.57
CA ASN A 898 -42.79 -35.61 -2.60
C ASN A 898 -43.00 -34.33 -3.43
N GLN A 899 -41.94 -33.54 -3.62
CA GLN A 899 -41.87 -32.50 -4.66
C GLN A 899 -41.56 -33.07 -6.04
N ALA A 900 -41.51 -34.40 -6.22
CA ALA A 900 -41.60 -35.01 -7.56
C ALA A 900 -42.92 -34.66 -8.29
N SER A 901 -43.83 -33.93 -7.64
CA SER A 901 -44.91 -33.21 -8.34
C SER A 901 -44.40 -32.05 -9.23
N LEU A 902 -43.18 -31.54 -9.06
CA LEU A 902 -42.46 -30.72 -10.05
C LEU A 902 -41.93 -31.55 -11.22
N SER A 903 -41.67 -32.86 -11.09
CA SER A 903 -41.46 -33.73 -12.25
C SER A 903 -42.76 -33.99 -13.04
N ASN A 904 -43.94 -33.71 -12.45
CA ASN A 904 -45.24 -33.71 -13.13
C ASN A 904 -45.66 -32.35 -13.73
N ARG A 905 -45.05 -31.23 -13.31
CA ARG A 905 -45.12 -29.96 -14.06
C ARG A 905 -43.97 -29.99 -15.06
N GLY A 906 -44.25 -30.49 -16.27
CA GLY A 906 -43.24 -30.51 -17.34
C GLY A 906 -42.59 -29.12 -17.53
N ILE A 907 -41.39 -29.09 -18.09
CA ILE A 907 -40.83 -27.83 -18.58
C ILE A 907 -41.63 -27.43 -19.83
N TYR A 908 -42.27 -26.26 -19.81
CA TYR A 908 -43.12 -25.76 -20.89
C TYR A 908 -42.52 -24.52 -21.56
N ALA A 909 -42.87 -24.31 -22.83
CA ALA A 909 -42.54 -23.06 -23.51
C ALA A 909 -43.08 -21.85 -22.73
N GLY A 910 -42.22 -20.85 -22.51
CA GLY A 910 -42.52 -19.66 -21.71
C GLY A 910 -42.00 -19.73 -20.27
N ASP A 911 -41.61 -20.90 -19.77
CA ASP A 911 -41.02 -21.04 -18.44
C ASP A 911 -39.72 -20.23 -18.32
N ARG A 912 -39.45 -19.74 -17.11
CA ARG A 912 -38.26 -18.95 -16.77
C ARG A 912 -37.55 -19.59 -15.58
N LEU A 913 -36.26 -19.83 -15.75
CA LEU A 913 -35.42 -20.43 -14.72
C LEU A 913 -34.29 -19.48 -14.33
N LEU A 914 -33.90 -19.51 -13.06
CA LEU A 914 -32.65 -18.89 -12.61
C LEU A 914 -31.49 -19.74 -13.14
N LEU A 915 -30.57 -19.09 -13.84
CA LEU A 915 -29.31 -19.71 -14.25
C LEU A 915 -28.24 -19.39 -13.22
N ILE A 916 -27.51 -20.41 -12.79
CA ILE A 916 -26.22 -20.28 -12.11
C ILE A 916 -25.22 -21.06 -12.97
N HIS A 917 -24.21 -20.37 -13.49
CA HIS A 917 -23.13 -20.95 -14.25
C HIS A 917 -21.85 -20.85 -13.41
N MET A 918 -21.38 -22.02 -13.01
CA MET A 918 -20.13 -22.21 -12.30
C MET A 918 -19.05 -22.64 -13.29
N TYR A 919 -17.86 -22.06 -13.18
CA TYR A 919 -16.69 -22.45 -13.95
C TYR A 919 -15.55 -22.81 -13.00
N GLY A 920 -14.68 -23.71 -13.44
CA GLY A 920 -13.45 -24.09 -12.73
C GLY A 920 -12.24 -23.33 -13.27
N GLY A 921 -11.14 -23.33 -12.53
CA GLY A 921 -9.87 -22.78 -13.01
C GLY A 921 -9.26 -23.63 -14.14
N ILE A 922 -8.41 -22.99 -14.95
CA ILE A 922 -7.64 -23.70 -15.98
C ILE A 922 -6.63 -24.62 -15.27
N GLY A 923 -6.62 -25.91 -15.62
CA GLY A 923 -5.68 -26.90 -15.09
C GLY A 923 -4.51 -27.21 -16.04
N GLY A 924 -3.60 -28.10 -15.62
CA GLY A 924 -2.48 -28.57 -16.45
C GLY A 924 -1.21 -27.69 -16.32
N GLN A 925 -0.38 -27.64 -17.38
CA GLN A 925 0.89 -26.90 -17.35
C GLN A 925 0.72 -25.37 -17.31
N LYS A 926 -0.46 -24.87 -17.68
CA LYS A 926 -0.85 -23.46 -17.60
C LYS A 926 -1.89 -23.23 -16.49
N ALA A 927 -1.76 -23.97 -15.39
CA ALA A 927 -2.71 -23.88 -14.30
C ALA A 927 -2.69 -22.49 -13.67
N GLU A 928 -3.88 -21.99 -13.35
CA GLU A 928 -4.04 -20.74 -12.60
C GLU A 928 -3.48 -20.86 -11.18
N PHE A 929 -3.00 -19.74 -10.63
CA PHE A 929 -2.46 -19.70 -9.27
C PHE A 929 -3.57 -19.88 -8.22
N ALA A 930 -3.61 -21.04 -7.56
CA ALA A 930 -4.54 -21.37 -6.49
C ALA A 930 -3.80 -21.61 -5.16
N PRO A 931 -3.53 -20.55 -4.37
CA PRO A 931 -2.91 -20.73 -3.07
C PRO A 931 -3.82 -21.60 -2.19
N MET A 932 -3.25 -22.62 -1.55
CA MET A 932 -3.98 -23.60 -0.74
C MET A 932 -5.06 -24.40 -1.52
N GLY A 933 -4.97 -24.44 -2.85
CA GLY A 933 -5.97 -25.13 -3.69
C GLY A 933 -7.31 -24.40 -3.80
N ILE A 934 -7.38 -23.13 -3.37
CA ILE A 934 -8.59 -22.31 -3.46
C ILE A 934 -8.50 -21.44 -4.71
N PHE A 935 -9.47 -21.61 -5.60
CA PHE A 935 -9.75 -20.65 -6.66
C PHE A 935 -10.78 -19.65 -6.16
N PHE A 936 -10.41 -18.37 -6.09
CA PHE A 936 -11.35 -17.27 -5.85
C PHE A 936 -12.17 -17.01 -7.13
N GLY A 937 -13.00 -17.98 -7.51
CA GLY A 937 -13.85 -17.90 -8.70
C GLY A 937 -15.06 -17.00 -8.47
N HIS A 938 -15.47 -16.28 -9.52
CA HIS A 938 -16.80 -15.68 -9.56
C HIS A 938 -17.77 -16.74 -10.12
N PHE A 939 -19.03 -16.74 -9.69
CA PHE A 939 -20.07 -17.43 -10.44
C PHE A 939 -20.78 -16.41 -11.31
N SER A 940 -21.35 -16.91 -12.39
CA SER A 940 -22.10 -16.12 -13.34
C SER A 940 -23.57 -16.46 -13.18
N TYR A 941 -24.48 -15.50 -13.19
CA TYR A 941 -25.92 -15.76 -13.10
C TYR A 941 -26.67 -15.24 -14.33
N GLY A 942 -27.93 -15.63 -14.45
CA GLY A 942 -28.75 -15.24 -15.60
C GLY A 942 -30.16 -15.78 -15.51
N ILE A 943 -30.85 -15.71 -16.64
CA ILE A 943 -32.21 -16.20 -16.84
C ILE A 943 -32.18 -17.14 -18.03
N ALA A 944 -32.64 -18.38 -17.84
CA ALA A 944 -32.90 -19.30 -18.93
C ALA A 944 -34.40 -19.26 -19.25
N HIS A 945 -34.73 -18.93 -20.50
CA HIS A 945 -36.10 -18.99 -21.01
C HIS A 945 -36.32 -20.29 -21.75
N VAL A 946 -37.44 -20.96 -21.53
CA VAL A 946 -37.78 -22.17 -22.28
C VAL A 946 -38.51 -21.75 -23.55
N VAL A 947 -37.91 -22.04 -24.70
CA VAL A 947 -38.43 -21.65 -26.01
C VAL A 947 -38.45 -22.84 -26.95
N GLU A 948 -39.27 -22.76 -27.99
CA GLU A 948 -39.22 -23.71 -29.10
C GLU A 948 -37.98 -23.43 -29.97
N ASP A 949 -37.25 -24.48 -30.32
CA ASP A 949 -36.08 -24.40 -31.18
C ASP A 949 -36.52 -24.16 -32.64
N PRO A 950 -36.05 -23.08 -33.30
CA PRO A 950 -36.44 -22.76 -34.68
C PRO A 950 -35.95 -23.76 -35.74
N PHE A 951 -35.04 -24.67 -35.40
CA PHE A 951 -34.55 -25.72 -36.30
C PHE A 951 -35.23 -27.07 -36.07
N THR A 952 -35.41 -27.48 -34.81
CA THR A 952 -35.87 -28.83 -34.47
C THR A 952 -37.34 -28.89 -34.03
N GLY A 953 -37.94 -27.76 -33.63
CA GLY A 953 -39.27 -27.70 -32.99
C GLY A 953 -39.30 -28.24 -31.56
N SER A 954 -38.17 -28.67 -31.00
CA SER A 954 -38.10 -29.16 -29.61
C SER A 954 -37.88 -28.01 -28.63
N LEU A 955 -38.25 -28.20 -27.36
CA LEU A 955 -37.96 -27.22 -26.31
C LEU A 955 -36.46 -27.13 -26.00
N LYS A 956 -35.95 -25.90 -25.86
CA LYS A 956 -34.59 -25.59 -25.45
C LYS A 956 -34.55 -24.46 -24.42
N PHE A 957 -33.43 -24.34 -23.72
CA PHE A 957 -33.08 -23.17 -22.94
C PHE A 957 -32.49 -22.07 -23.85
N GLU A 958 -33.07 -20.88 -23.79
CA GLU A 958 -32.50 -19.64 -24.31
C GLU A 958 -31.78 -18.91 -23.18
N ILE A 959 -30.46 -18.87 -23.37
CA ILE A 959 -29.37 -18.32 -22.57
C ILE A 959 -29.29 -16.79 -22.39
N GLU A 960 -29.77 -16.15 -21.32
CA GLU A 960 -29.42 -14.74 -21.04
C GLU A 960 -28.63 -14.58 -19.74
N TYR A 961 -27.35 -14.24 -19.84
CA TYR A 961 -26.46 -13.96 -18.71
C TYR A 961 -26.63 -12.52 -18.22
N ARG A 962 -26.57 -12.34 -16.89
CA ARG A 962 -26.63 -11.06 -16.18
C ARG A 962 -25.34 -10.89 -15.39
N GLN A 963 -24.34 -10.26 -16.00
CA GLN A 963 -23.01 -10.21 -15.41
C GLN A 963 -22.69 -8.88 -14.75
N ILE A 964 -22.06 -8.96 -13.57
CA ILE A 964 -21.49 -7.84 -12.85
C ILE A 964 -19.97 -8.06 -12.83
N TYR A 965 -19.28 -7.51 -13.84
CA TYR A 965 -17.81 -7.51 -13.90
C TYR A 965 -17.27 -6.12 -13.58
N THR A 966 -16.11 -6.11 -12.92
CA THR A 966 -15.27 -4.91 -12.84
C THR A 966 -14.44 -4.77 -14.12
N HIS A 967 -13.79 -3.62 -14.28
CA HIS A 967 -12.84 -3.40 -15.38
C HIS A 967 -11.79 -4.50 -15.40
N ASN A 968 -11.56 -5.09 -16.57
CA ASN A 968 -10.76 -6.30 -16.75
C ASN A 968 -9.95 -6.21 -18.04
N THR A 969 -8.99 -7.12 -18.19
CA THR A 969 -8.09 -7.17 -19.36
C THR A 969 -8.79 -7.58 -20.64
N ASP A 970 -9.86 -8.36 -20.57
CA ASP A 970 -10.59 -8.89 -21.74
C ASP A 970 -11.58 -7.89 -22.34
N GLY A 971 -11.85 -6.78 -21.64
CA GLY A 971 -12.85 -5.79 -22.03
C GLY A 971 -14.28 -6.34 -21.93
N ILE A 972 -14.56 -7.25 -20.99
CA ILE A 972 -15.92 -7.73 -20.71
C ILE A 972 -16.74 -6.57 -20.16
N ILE A 973 -17.91 -6.35 -20.73
CA ILE A 973 -18.82 -5.27 -20.35
C ILE A 973 -19.93 -5.86 -19.47
N ALA A 974 -20.12 -5.30 -18.28
CA ALA A 974 -21.22 -5.67 -17.40
C ALA A 974 -22.58 -5.36 -18.05
N GLY A 975 -23.58 -6.20 -17.78
CA GLY A 975 -24.93 -6.07 -18.34
C GLY A 975 -25.51 -7.39 -18.82
N SER A 976 -26.48 -7.31 -19.74
CA SER A 976 -27.07 -8.45 -20.43
C SER A 976 -26.15 -8.99 -21.54
N LEU A 977 -25.84 -10.28 -21.48
CA LEU A 977 -25.12 -10.99 -22.54
C LEU A 977 -25.88 -12.24 -22.93
N SER A 978 -25.98 -12.52 -24.22
CA SER A 978 -26.52 -13.78 -24.70
C SER A 978 -25.51 -14.93 -24.50
N TRP A 979 -25.97 -16.18 -24.61
CA TRP A 979 -25.08 -17.33 -24.48
C TRP A 979 -23.96 -17.31 -25.49
N GLU A 980 -24.23 -16.88 -26.73
CA GLU A 980 -23.24 -16.83 -27.79
C GLU A 980 -22.15 -15.80 -27.50
N ARG A 981 -22.43 -14.78 -26.68
CA ARG A 981 -21.45 -13.76 -26.29
C ARG A 981 -20.69 -14.10 -25.03
N TYR A 982 -21.38 -14.57 -24.00
CA TYR A 982 -20.75 -14.82 -22.71
C TYR A 982 -20.06 -16.19 -22.66
N SER A 983 -20.74 -17.24 -23.11
CA SER A 983 -20.23 -18.61 -22.98
C SER A 983 -19.59 -19.10 -24.29
N GLY A 984 -20.32 -19.07 -25.40
CA GLY A 984 -19.93 -19.73 -26.64
C GLY A 984 -19.03 -18.91 -27.56
N ASP A 985 -18.77 -17.65 -27.25
CA ASP A 985 -17.88 -16.82 -28.06
C ASP A 985 -16.48 -17.40 -28.06
N ARG A 986 -15.89 -17.58 -29.24
CA ARG A 986 -14.64 -18.30 -29.36
C ARG A 986 -13.43 -17.53 -28.85
N GLN A 987 -13.49 -16.20 -28.91
CA GLN A 987 -12.39 -15.33 -28.51
C GLN A 987 -12.61 -14.74 -27.12
N TRP A 988 -13.85 -14.37 -26.80
CA TRP A 988 -14.20 -13.68 -25.56
C TRP A 988 -15.01 -14.52 -24.57
N GLY A 989 -15.43 -15.73 -24.98
CA GLY A 989 -16.28 -16.59 -24.18
C GLY A 989 -15.48 -17.59 -23.34
N TRP A 990 -16.22 -18.30 -22.48
CA TRP A 990 -15.66 -19.21 -21.47
C TRP A 990 -15.81 -20.70 -21.82
N MET A 991 -16.31 -21.03 -23.02
CA MET A 991 -16.56 -22.40 -23.46
C MET A 991 -15.48 -22.85 -24.46
N GLY A 992 -14.42 -23.49 -23.97
CA GLY A 992 -13.34 -24.05 -24.78
C GLY A 992 -12.39 -25.00 -24.07
#